data_AF-A0A955HBJ4-F1
#
_entry.id   AF-A0A955HBJ4-F1
#
_cell.length_a   1.000
_cell.length_b   1.000
_cell.length_c   1.000
_cell.angle_alpha   90.00
_cell.angle_beta   90.00
_cell.angle_gamma   90.00
#
_symmetry.space_group_name_H-M   'P 1'
#
loop_
_entity.id
_entity.type
_entity.pdbx_description
1 polymer ?
#
loop_
_entity_poly.entity_id
_entity_poly.type
_entity_poly.pdbx_seq_one_letter_code
_entity_poly.pdbx_strand_id
1 'polypeptide(L)'
;MKTLGVRTVSLTEAMGEVSERLRREKSLGDRPVCYLPGNCGRINAVEEWIYNHASEISGTYAFQTLSMGPAEGWERAVAGGVIPVTPFIGGGLRDLVNRGLAKNIRCNLSQVPRLSRGDAWRADVAFAHCSLPDKKGRVTLGLNAGLDYTPVKEARFRVAVVNENVPHWHIGIYTDAETGKSVEVGCAMHLSEFDLVVQIKEELMAHTMVPKESQRAKATMVAEHILDYLLEETEDQCLPHTLQLGIGTIPNAVAELIASKGLSVSGIWSEMFSDGVLQLYKNNQIKGLDGTYLRNKAVVGFVVGSLELYKTMANNPHFAVVPQEYVNNPAEIARNPYMCSINSTLSISLTGEVAAATIGKKLHSDVGGQFDFAYGASLSEGGVSFIALSSTAQLRNGAVESKIVAHHEAGAHHTIGADLPVVVVTERGCADLRYLDDTDRVRAMIRVADPGFRRHLIKEIQKMPALQGIEVMNPRLVTLRNGTRAILRPATPEDITKVDAYIRCLSTDDIGTRYMMTTTVEALTSAARLKERYGDSLDYIDHAAFILEAKEEILGIAHAFAMRNDQGWSEEKEGWYEVAFSRRSDLEGQGIGSYLMDYLLEWGYKEPEVQHFHATTYRQKNPKMRYRFETSDFVSSVNSEDISEVCYDKDMTNPAPSTNNTDRKVA
;
A
#
# COMPACT_ATOMS: atom_id res chain seq x y z
N MET A 1 36.76 32.85 5.95
CA MET A 1 37.19 31.65 6.71
C MET A 1 38.33 31.98 7.67
N LYS A 2 39.54 32.38 7.22
CA LYS A 2 40.66 32.76 8.12
C LYS A 2 40.32 33.86 9.15
N THR A 3 39.43 34.79 8.79
CA THR A 3 38.96 35.87 9.66
C THR A 3 37.96 35.44 10.73
N LEU A 4 37.36 34.24 10.62
CA LEU A 4 36.35 33.73 11.56
C LEU A 4 36.96 32.90 12.71
N GLY A 5 38.28 32.71 12.74
CA GLY A 5 38.97 31.97 13.81
C GLY A 5 38.74 30.45 13.79
N VAL A 6 38.18 29.90 12.70
CA VAL A 6 37.84 28.47 12.58
C VAL A 6 39.03 27.69 12.00
N ARG A 7 39.31 26.50 12.54
CA ARG A 7 40.42 25.64 12.09
C ARG A 7 40.12 25.05 10.71
N THR A 8 40.73 25.63 9.68
CA THR A 8 40.65 25.13 8.30
C THR A 8 41.84 24.23 7.99
N VAL A 9 41.58 23.00 7.54
CA VAL A 9 42.58 21.96 7.29
C VAL A 9 42.36 21.30 5.92
N SER A 10 43.36 20.54 5.45
CA SER A 10 43.19 19.70 4.25
C SER A 10 42.25 18.52 4.53
N LEU A 11 41.65 17.92 3.49
CA LEU A 11 40.83 16.72 3.65
C LEU A 11 41.64 15.58 4.28
N THR A 12 42.88 15.35 3.84
CA THR A 12 43.75 14.30 4.38
C THR A 12 44.02 14.48 5.87
N GLU A 13 44.29 15.72 6.31
CA GLU A 13 44.50 16.02 7.73
C GLU A 13 43.21 15.78 8.53
N ALA A 14 42.05 16.24 8.03
CA ALA A 14 40.77 15.99 8.67
C ALA A 14 40.46 14.50 8.80
N MET A 15 40.68 13.70 7.74
CA MET A 15 40.43 12.26 7.78
C MET A 15 41.38 11.52 8.73
N GLY A 16 42.63 11.97 8.87
CA GLY A 16 43.57 11.44 9.86
C GLY A 16 43.08 11.65 11.30
N GLU A 17 42.61 12.86 11.62
CA GLU A 17 42.06 13.19 12.94
C GLU A 17 40.75 12.44 13.23
N VAL A 18 39.89 12.32 12.22
CA VAL A 18 38.65 11.52 12.30
C VAL A 18 38.97 10.05 12.56
N SER A 19 39.94 9.47 11.84
CA SER A 19 40.39 8.08 12.02
C SER A 19 40.89 7.84 13.45
N GLU A 20 41.73 8.74 13.97
CA GLU A 20 42.24 8.65 15.35
C GLU A 20 41.11 8.72 16.38
N ARG A 21 40.17 9.67 16.22
CA ARG A 21 39.03 9.82 17.12
C ARG A 21 38.15 8.57 17.13
N LEU A 22 37.77 8.05 15.96
CA LEU A 22 36.95 6.84 15.87
C LEU A 22 37.65 5.63 16.51
N ARG A 23 38.97 5.46 16.30
CA ARG A 23 39.75 4.42 16.98
C ARG A 23 39.79 4.59 18.49
N ARG A 24 39.89 5.84 18.97
CA ARG A 24 39.87 6.13 20.41
C ARG A 24 38.54 5.76 21.03
N GLU A 25 37.42 6.21 20.46
CA GLU A 25 36.08 5.88 20.97
C GLU A 25 35.86 4.35 20.95
N LYS A 26 36.31 3.65 19.90
CA LYS A 26 36.29 2.18 19.87
C LYS A 26 37.08 1.54 21.02
N SER A 27 38.24 2.09 21.37
CA SER A 27 39.08 1.57 22.47
C SER A 27 38.44 1.71 23.85
N LEU A 28 37.44 2.60 23.99
CA LEU A 28 36.67 2.79 25.22
C LEU A 28 35.54 1.77 25.40
N GLY A 29 35.36 0.86 24.43
CA GLY A 29 34.37 -0.23 24.49
C GLY A 29 33.08 0.04 23.71
N ASP A 30 32.88 1.27 23.25
CA ASP A 30 31.74 1.65 22.41
C ASP A 30 32.01 1.36 20.94
N ARG A 31 30.95 1.22 20.13
CA ARG A 31 31.08 1.23 18.66
C ARG A 31 30.83 2.64 18.16
N PRO A 32 31.84 3.32 17.60
CA PRO A 32 31.68 4.71 17.23
C PRO A 32 30.74 4.87 16.03
N VAL A 33 30.02 5.99 15.99
CA VAL A 33 29.11 6.37 14.91
C VAL A 33 29.72 7.52 14.10
N CYS A 34 29.93 7.27 12.82
CA CYS A 34 30.34 8.26 11.82
C CYS A 34 29.13 8.60 10.93
N TYR A 35 28.59 9.81 11.06
CA TYR A 35 27.47 10.28 10.26
C TYR A 35 27.94 10.90 8.94
N LEU A 36 27.28 10.51 7.85
CA LEU A 36 27.57 10.97 6.49
C LEU A 36 26.29 11.53 5.85
N PRO A 37 26.38 12.66 5.11
CA PRO A 37 25.28 13.14 4.28
C PRO A 37 24.81 12.09 3.28
N GLY A 38 23.49 11.89 3.19
CA GLY A 38 22.85 10.93 2.29
C GLY A 38 22.41 11.52 0.95
N ASN A 39 21.64 10.73 0.20
CA ASN A 39 21.01 11.14 -1.07
C ASN A 39 22.04 11.72 -2.06
N CYS A 40 21.64 12.73 -2.83
CA CYS A 40 22.54 13.52 -3.66
C CYS A 40 23.45 14.46 -2.84
N GLY A 41 23.24 14.58 -1.52
CA GLY A 41 24.05 15.39 -0.62
C GLY A 41 25.38 14.76 -0.20
N ARG A 42 25.62 13.50 -0.59
CA ARG A 42 26.86 12.76 -0.30
C ARG A 42 28.10 13.55 -0.68
N ILE A 43 29.18 13.30 0.07
CA ILE A 43 30.50 13.89 -0.16
C ILE A 43 31.39 12.81 -0.75
N ASN A 44 31.63 12.85 -2.06
CA ASN A 44 32.33 11.78 -2.77
C ASN A 44 33.73 11.56 -2.20
N ALA A 45 34.46 12.65 -1.93
CA ALA A 45 35.82 12.57 -1.42
C ALA A 45 35.91 11.90 -0.03
N VAL A 46 34.89 12.07 0.83
CA VAL A 46 34.84 11.43 2.16
C VAL A 46 34.48 9.95 2.03
N GLU A 47 33.47 9.61 1.22
CA GLU A 47 33.09 8.22 0.99
C GLU A 47 34.23 7.42 0.34
N GLU A 48 34.91 7.96 -0.67
CA GLU A 48 36.07 7.32 -1.30
C GLU A 48 37.21 7.07 -0.31
N TRP A 49 37.45 8.01 0.60
CA TRP A 49 38.42 7.80 1.66
C TRP A 49 38.01 6.61 2.53
N ILE A 50 36.74 6.54 2.95
CA ILE A 50 36.21 5.42 3.75
C ILE A 50 36.34 4.09 3.01
N TYR A 51 36.01 4.04 1.72
CA TYR A 51 36.12 2.82 0.92
C TYR A 51 37.55 2.27 0.87
N ASN A 52 38.54 3.16 0.82
CA ASN A 52 39.95 2.80 0.66
C ASN A 52 40.70 2.62 1.99
N HIS A 53 40.19 3.15 3.10
CA HIS A 53 40.84 3.11 4.42
C HIS A 53 39.96 2.47 5.51
N ALA A 54 38.97 1.67 5.11
CA ALA A 54 38.01 1.07 6.04
C ALA A 54 38.64 0.25 7.17
N SER A 55 39.80 -0.39 6.93
CA SER A 55 40.55 -1.11 7.96
C SER A 55 41.05 -0.21 9.09
N GLU A 56 41.35 1.07 8.80
CA GLU A 56 41.79 2.05 9.79
C GLU A 56 40.69 2.45 10.76
N ILE A 57 39.44 2.40 10.31
CA ILE A 57 38.23 2.73 11.09
C ILE A 57 37.34 1.50 11.32
N SER A 58 37.93 0.30 11.26
CA SER A 58 37.22 -0.96 11.42
C SER A 58 36.44 -1.00 12.73
N GLY A 59 35.19 -1.48 12.71
CA GLY A 59 34.28 -1.50 13.85
C GLY A 59 33.42 -0.24 14.03
N THR A 60 33.53 0.72 13.11
CA THR A 60 32.71 1.95 13.09
C THR A 60 31.38 1.71 12.39
N TYR A 61 30.31 2.29 12.92
CA TYR A 61 29.04 2.45 12.21
C TYR A 61 29.10 3.64 11.27
N ALA A 62 28.94 3.42 9.97
CA ALA A 62 28.79 4.50 8.98
C ALA A 62 27.29 4.75 8.77
N PHE A 63 26.76 5.82 9.38
CA PHE A 63 25.34 6.15 9.35
C PHE A 63 25.02 7.08 8.18
N GLN A 64 24.09 6.68 7.32
CA GLN A 64 23.61 7.48 6.18
C GLN A 64 22.13 7.15 5.91
N THR A 65 21.27 8.17 5.74
CA THR A 65 19.82 7.97 5.53
C THR A 65 19.53 7.16 4.27
N LEU A 66 19.77 7.71 3.08
CA LEU A 66 19.74 6.97 1.81
C LEU A 66 21.15 6.99 1.21
N SER A 67 21.70 5.82 0.89
CA SER A 67 22.97 5.73 0.17
C SER A 67 22.75 5.62 -1.34
N MET A 68 23.23 6.62 -2.07
CA MET A 68 23.31 6.65 -3.54
C MET A 68 24.74 6.38 -4.05
N GLY A 69 25.69 6.10 -3.14
CA GLY A 69 27.05 5.75 -3.51
C GLY A 69 27.17 4.40 -4.22
N PRO A 70 28.31 4.12 -4.87
CA PRO A 70 28.54 2.86 -5.57
C PRO A 70 28.52 1.70 -4.59
N ALA A 71 27.71 0.67 -4.87
CA ALA A 71 27.59 -0.52 -4.01
C ALA A 71 28.95 -1.20 -3.77
N GLU A 72 29.79 -1.28 -4.79
CA GLU A 72 31.16 -1.84 -4.71
C GLU A 72 32.05 -1.10 -3.70
N GLY A 73 31.87 0.22 -3.55
CA GLY A 73 32.57 1.00 -2.54
C GLY A 73 32.19 0.57 -1.12
N TRP A 74 30.90 0.44 -0.87
CA TRP A 74 30.39 -0.03 0.43
C TRP A 74 30.73 -1.49 0.71
N GLU A 75 30.78 -2.35 -0.30
CA GLU A 75 31.28 -3.72 -0.15
C GLU A 75 32.74 -3.76 0.33
N ARG A 76 33.61 -2.92 -0.25
CA ARG A 76 35.00 -2.77 0.22
C ARG A 76 35.07 -2.23 1.64
N ALA A 77 34.21 -1.26 1.98
CA ALA A 77 34.15 -0.73 3.35
C ALA A 77 33.74 -1.81 4.36
N VAL A 78 32.72 -2.61 4.03
CA VAL A 78 32.29 -3.76 4.83
C VAL A 78 33.40 -4.79 4.98
N ALA A 79 34.14 -5.10 3.91
CA ALA A 79 35.27 -6.01 3.96
C ALA A 79 36.40 -5.51 4.89
N GLY A 80 36.59 -4.19 4.98
CA GLY A 80 37.50 -3.56 5.96
C GLY A 80 36.96 -3.49 7.39
N GLY A 81 35.70 -3.86 7.62
CA GLY A 81 35.05 -3.92 8.92
C GLY A 81 34.26 -2.66 9.31
N VAL A 82 34.01 -1.74 8.38
CA VAL A 82 33.00 -0.68 8.57
C VAL A 82 31.61 -1.30 8.46
N ILE A 83 30.66 -0.85 9.29
CA ILE A 83 29.30 -1.38 9.29
C ILE A 83 28.34 -0.27 8.84
N PRO A 84 27.81 -0.30 7.60
CA PRO A 84 26.82 0.67 7.17
C PRO A 84 25.54 0.55 7.99
N VAL A 85 24.96 1.69 8.34
CA VAL A 85 23.70 1.81 9.06
C VAL A 85 22.82 2.79 8.31
N THR A 86 21.59 2.37 8.02
CA THR A 86 20.66 3.18 7.24
C THR A 86 19.24 3.04 7.80
N PRO A 87 18.50 4.14 7.96
CA PRO A 87 17.06 4.10 8.18
C PRO A 87 16.23 4.11 6.89
N PHE A 88 16.86 4.16 5.71
CA PHE A 88 16.16 4.13 4.44
C PHE A 88 16.98 3.43 3.34
N ILE A 89 16.50 2.25 2.92
CA ILE A 89 17.28 1.37 2.04
C ILE A 89 17.32 1.91 0.61
N GLY A 90 18.54 2.20 0.13
CA GLY A 90 18.83 2.64 -1.23
C GLY A 90 19.62 1.63 -2.05
N GLY A 91 19.76 1.90 -3.35
CA GLY A 91 20.50 1.05 -4.28
C GLY A 91 21.95 0.76 -3.85
N GLY A 92 22.61 1.69 -3.16
CA GLY A 92 23.98 1.52 -2.68
C GLY A 92 24.14 0.48 -1.56
N LEU A 93 23.12 0.27 -0.73
CA LEU A 93 23.20 -0.63 0.44
C LEU A 93 22.20 -1.80 0.42
N ARG A 94 21.28 -1.84 -0.55
CA ARG A 94 20.18 -2.83 -0.58
C ARG A 94 20.66 -4.27 -0.50
N ASP A 95 21.68 -4.65 -1.29
CA ASP A 95 22.21 -6.02 -1.26
C ASP A 95 22.85 -6.34 0.11
N LEU A 96 23.66 -5.42 0.62
CA LEU A 96 24.32 -5.55 1.92
C LEU A 96 23.33 -5.71 3.07
N VAL A 97 22.22 -4.96 3.06
CA VAL A 97 21.15 -5.10 4.06
C VAL A 97 20.50 -6.47 3.97
N ASN A 98 20.13 -6.92 2.77
CA ASN A 98 19.49 -8.23 2.59
C ASN A 98 20.42 -9.42 2.91
N ARG A 99 21.73 -9.21 2.88
CA ARG A 99 22.75 -10.20 3.31
C ARG A 99 23.11 -10.11 4.80
N GLY A 100 22.52 -9.18 5.55
CA GLY A 100 22.80 -8.96 6.96
C GLY A 100 24.14 -8.26 7.25
N LEU A 101 24.79 -7.70 6.22
CA LEU A 101 26.09 -7.02 6.28
C LEU A 101 25.97 -5.52 6.60
N ALA A 102 24.79 -4.94 6.41
CA ALA A 102 24.45 -3.58 6.83
C ALA A 102 23.25 -3.61 7.80
N LYS A 103 23.12 -2.59 8.64
CA LYS A 103 22.01 -2.45 9.59
C LYS A 103 20.92 -1.56 9.01
N ASN A 104 19.67 -1.98 9.18
CA ASN A 104 18.50 -1.18 8.89
C ASN A 104 17.84 -0.72 10.21
N ILE A 105 17.58 0.58 10.37
CA ILE A 105 16.83 1.15 11.49
C ILE A 105 15.45 1.57 10.98
N ARG A 106 14.40 0.88 11.41
CA ARG A 106 13.04 1.24 10.99
C ARG A 106 12.48 2.38 11.84
N CYS A 107 12.16 3.48 11.20
CA CYS A 107 11.36 4.56 11.76
C CYS A 107 10.81 5.45 10.65
N ASN A 108 9.75 6.20 10.95
CA ASN A 108 9.26 7.23 10.04
C ASN A 108 10.35 8.28 9.83
N LEU A 109 10.35 8.92 8.66
CA LEU A 109 11.38 9.89 8.32
C LEU A 109 11.38 11.11 9.26
N SER A 110 10.22 11.47 9.82
CA SER A 110 10.09 12.47 10.90
C SER A 110 10.90 12.15 12.17
N GLN A 111 11.20 10.88 12.42
CA GLN A 111 11.96 10.43 13.58
C GLN A 111 13.45 10.24 13.30
N VAL A 112 13.86 10.09 12.02
CA VAL A 112 15.26 9.84 11.65
C VAL A 112 16.23 10.87 12.27
N PRO A 113 15.99 12.18 12.16
CA PRO A 113 16.89 13.16 12.80
C PRO A 113 16.92 13.05 14.32
N ARG A 114 15.80 12.63 14.95
CA ARG A 114 15.68 12.51 16.41
C ARG A 114 16.50 11.36 16.98
N LEU A 115 16.86 10.36 16.17
CA LEU A 115 17.78 9.28 16.57
C LEU A 115 19.11 9.83 17.12
N SER A 116 19.52 11.01 16.66
CA SER A 116 20.77 11.66 17.07
C SER A 116 20.69 12.47 18.38
N ARG A 117 19.48 12.75 18.91
CA ARG A 117 19.28 13.56 20.13
C ARG A 117 19.53 12.77 21.42
N GLY A 118 19.50 11.44 21.36
CA GLY A 118 19.84 10.55 22.46
C GLY A 118 21.14 9.78 22.20
N ASP A 119 21.65 9.07 23.19
CA ASP A 119 22.94 8.38 23.07
C ASP A 119 22.94 7.17 22.12
N ALA A 120 21.77 6.69 21.67
CA ALA A 120 21.68 5.49 20.83
C ALA A 120 22.35 5.62 19.45
N TRP A 121 22.20 6.78 18.79
CA TRP A 121 22.75 7.04 17.45
C TRP A 121 23.36 8.43 17.30
N ARG A 122 23.67 9.10 18.41
CA ARG A 122 24.41 10.36 18.39
C ARG A 122 25.80 10.14 17.78
N ALA A 123 26.15 10.92 16.77
CA ALA A 123 27.40 10.73 16.05
C ALA A 123 28.61 11.16 16.88
N ASP A 124 29.66 10.32 16.90
CA ASP A 124 30.97 10.68 17.44
C ASP A 124 31.71 11.63 16.49
N VAL A 125 31.48 11.44 15.19
CA VAL A 125 31.93 12.32 14.10
C VAL A 125 30.78 12.49 13.12
N ALA A 126 30.46 13.72 12.73
CA ALA A 126 29.53 14.01 11.65
C ALA A 126 30.17 14.91 10.60
N PHE A 127 30.01 14.52 9.34
CA PHE A 127 30.35 15.35 8.20
C PHE A 127 29.13 16.14 7.73
N ALA A 128 29.34 17.39 7.36
CA ALA A 128 28.33 18.24 6.76
C ALA A 128 28.83 18.75 5.41
N HIS A 129 28.07 18.51 4.34
CA HIS A 129 28.35 19.11 3.04
C HIS A 129 27.79 20.52 3.05
N CYS A 130 28.64 21.54 2.97
CA CYS A 130 28.25 22.91 3.28
C CYS A 130 28.42 23.85 2.08
N SER A 131 27.53 24.84 1.97
CA SER A 131 27.70 25.99 1.08
C SER A 131 28.92 26.82 1.48
N LEU A 132 29.29 27.79 0.62
CA LEU A 132 30.11 28.90 1.09
C LEU A 132 29.40 29.67 2.21
N PRO A 133 30.14 30.23 3.19
CA PRO A 133 29.53 31.01 4.26
C PRO A 133 28.96 32.34 3.74
N ASP A 134 27.82 32.76 4.28
CA ASP A 134 27.25 34.08 4.08
C ASP A 134 28.12 35.17 4.75
N LYS A 135 27.70 36.44 4.60
CA LYS A 135 28.41 37.59 5.21
C LYS A 135 28.46 37.53 6.74
N LYS A 136 27.59 36.75 7.38
CA LYS A 136 27.54 36.53 8.83
C LYS A 136 28.28 35.26 9.26
N GLY A 137 28.99 34.58 8.35
CA GLY A 137 29.73 33.35 8.65
C GLY A 137 28.88 32.08 8.71
N ARG A 138 27.61 32.12 8.26
CA ARG A 138 26.70 30.97 8.27
C ARG A 138 26.76 30.20 6.96
N VAL A 139 26.82 28.89 7.06
CA VAL A 139 26.67 27.96 5.94
C VAL A 139 25.28 27.32 5.99
N THR A 140 24.77 26.92 4.84
CA THR A 140 23.66 25.96 4.79
C THR A 140 24.20 24.59 4.46
N LEU A 141 23.50 23.57 4.95
CA LEU A 141 23.84 22.17 4.66
C LEU A 141 23.40 21.82 3.22
N GLY A 142 23.91 20.70 2.70
CA GLY A 142 23.85 20.35 1.29
C GLY A 142 22.47 19.97 0.76
N LEU A 143 22.45 19.13 -0.28
CA LEU A 143 21.20 18.71 -0.92
C LEU A 143 20.30 17.87 0.02
N ASN A 144 20.86 17.31 1.10
CA ASN A 144 20.17 16.51 2.11
C ASN A 144 19.94 17.25 3.44
N ALA A 145 19.93 18.59 3.41
CA ALA A 145 20.01 19.45 4.59
C ALA A 145 18.97 19.16 5.69
N GLY A 146 17.71 18.88 5.33
CA GLY A 146 16.65 18.59 6.31
C GLY A 146 16.95 17.38 7.18
N LEU A 147 17.55 16.34 6.60
CA LEU A 147 17.95 15.12 7.31
C LEU A 147 19.28 15.27 8.03
N ASP A 148 20.20 16.08 7.48
CA ASP A 148 21.56 16.23 8.01
C ASP A 148 21.67 17.23 9.17
N TYR A 149 20.78 18.22 9.25
CA TYR A 149 20.88 19.32 10.21
C TYR A 149 21.01 18.85 11.65
N THR A 150 20.06 18.05 12.13
CA THR A 150 20.04 17.61 13.54
C THR A 150 21.16 16.62 13.84
N PRO A 151 21.44 15.57 13.02
CA PRO A 151 22.59 14.70 13.24
C PRO A 151 23.93 15.43 13.34
N VAL A 152 24.17 16.42 12.46
CA VAL A 152 25.39 17.25 12.51
C VAL A 152 25.39 18.13 13.76
N LYS A 153 24.28 18.79 14.07
CA LYS A 153 24.16 19.66 15.24
C LYS A 153 24.35 18.91 16.55
N GLU A 154 23.87 17.68 16.67
CA GLU A 154 23.99 16.91 17.91
C GLU A 154 25.36 16.21 18.04
N ALA A 155 26.11 16.03 16.93
CA ALA A 155 27.36 15.28 16.93
C ALA A 155 28.41 15.83 17.92
N ARG A 156 29.23 14.92 18.44
CA ARG A 156 30.34 15.23 19.37
C ARG A 156 31.52 15.92 18.70
N PHE A 157 31.70 15.68 17.41
CA PHE A 157 32.74 16.28 16.58
C PHE A 157 32.20 16.53 15.18
N ARG A 158 32.31 17.76 14.70
CA ARG A 158 31.63 18.24 13.48
C ARG A 158 32.65 18.72 12.46
N VAL A 159 32.58 18.16 11.26
CA VAL A 159 33.45 18.51 10.14
C VAL A 159 32.60 19.18 9.05
N ALA A 160 32.80 20.49 8.86
CA ALA A 160 32.23 21.20 7.73
C ALA A 160 33.08 20.96 6.48
N VAL A 161 32.52 20.29 5.48
CA VAL A 161 33.13 20.12 4.17
C VAL A 161 32.50 21.15 3.23
N VAL A 162 33.16 22.29 3.09
CA VAL A 162 32.68 23.43 2.30
C VAL A 162 33.00 23.22 0.83
N ASN A 163 31.96 23.27 0.01
CA ASN A 163 32.03 23.12 -1.44
C ASN A 163 31.31 24.30 -2.11
N GLU A 164 31.98 24.96 -3.06
CA GLU A 164 31.42 26.11 -3.79
C GLU A 164 30.18 25.78 -4.63
N ASN A 165 30.02 24.49 -5.00
CA ASN A 165 28.87 24.04 -5.77
C ASN A 165 27.61 23.79 -4.92
N VAL A 166 27.75 23.71 -3.58
CA VAL A 166 26.60 23.54 -2.68
C VAL A 166 25.78 24.84 -2.61
N PRO A 167 24.48 24.81 -2.95
CA PRO A 167 23.63 25.99 -2.89
C PRO A 167 23.51 26.54 -1.48
N HIS A 168 23.35 27.86 -1.40
CA HIS A 168 22.93 28.51 -0.16
C HIS A 168 21.41 28.55 -0.10
N TRP A 169 20.81 27.92 0.90
CA TRP A 169 19.35 27.85 1.06
C TRP A 169 18.79 29.00 1.87
N HIS A 170 17.52 29.34 1.61
CA HIS A 170 16.75 30.16 2.55
C HIS A 170 16.12 29.30 3.63
N ILE A 171 15.91 29.90 4.80
CA ILE A 171 15.21 29.30 5.93
C ILE A 171 13.75 29.78 5.99
N GLY A 172 12.91 29.05 6.72
CA GLY A 172 11.55 29.44 7.04
C GLY A 172 11.51 30.41 8.23
N ILE A 173 10.58 31.36 8.20
CA ILE A 173 10.27 32.23 9.32
C ILE A 173 8.75 32.33 9.41
N TYR A 174 8.17 32.06 10.58
CA TYR A 174 6.75 32.27 10.83
C TYR A 174 6.54 32.96 12.18
N THR A 175 5.33 33.47 12.39
CA THR A 175 4.90 33.97 13.70
C THR A 175 4.09 32.89 14.38
N ASP A 176 4.54 32.46 15.54
CA ASP A 176 3.82 31.50 16.36
C ASP A 176 2.48 32.09 16.80
N ALA A 177 1.38 31.38 16.50
CA ALA A 177 0.04 31.91 16.68
C ALA A 177 -0.35 32.06 18.16
N GLU A 178 0.20 31.22 19.04
CA GLU A 178 -0.10 31.25 20.48
C GLU A 178 0.70 32.33 21.22
N THR A 179 1.99 32.47 20.87
CA THR A 179 2.93 33.34 21.59
C THR A 179 3.19 34.67 20.88
N GLY A 180 2.82 34.81 19.61
CA GLY A 180 3.10 35.98 18.77
C GLY A 180 4.59 36.17 18.45
N LYS A 181 5.46 35.22 18.78
CA LYS A 181 6.91 35.33 18.57
C LYS A 181 7.29 34.89 17.16
N SER A 182 8.27 35.56 16.58
CA SER A 182 8.89 35.11 15.34
C SER A 182 9.78 33.90 15.62
N VAL A 183 9.58 32.84 14.84
CA VAL A 183 10.32 31.57 14.90
C VAL A 183 11.07 31.39 13.59
N GLU A 184 12.40 31.27 13.67
CA GLU A 184 13.24 30.86 12.55
C GLU A 184 13.37 29.33 12.53
N VAL A 185 13.17 28.72 11.36
CA VAL A 185 13.28 27.28 11.17
C VAL A 185 14.02 26.97 9.87
N GLY A 186 15.18 26.32 9.96
CA GLY A 186 15.94 25.99 8.75
C GLY A 186 17.28 25.31 9.03
N CYS A 187 17.92 24.88 7.95
CA CYS A 187 19.12 24.06 8.00
C CYS A 187 20.41 24.88 7.78
N ALA A 188 20.62 25.89 8.64
CA ALA A 188 21.79 26.77 8.63
C ALA A 188 22.56 26.70 9.95
N MET A 189 23.89 26.76 9.87
CA MET A 189 24.79 26.74 11.03
C MET A 189 25.91 27.77 10.85
N HIS A 190 26.40 28.35 11.94
CA HIS A 190 27.59 29.21 11.89
C HIS A 190 28.86 28.37 11.83
N LEU A 191 29.87 28.81 11.08
CA LEU A 191 31.13 28.05 10.94
C LEU A 191 31.86 27.80 12.28
N SER A 192 31.64 28.64 13.30
CA SER A 192 32.21 28.42 14.64
C SER A 192 31.57 27.26 15.40
N GLU A 193 30.47 26.71 14.91
CA GLU A 193 29.85 25.51 15.48
C GLU A 193 30.55 24.22 15.04
N PHE A 194 31.53 24.30 14.13
CA PHE A 194 32.28 23.15 13.63
C PHE A 194 33.69 23.11 14.22
N ASP A 195 34.18 21.90 14.48
CA ASP A 195 35.52 21.66 15.01
C ASP A 195 36.58 21.77 13.90
N LEU A 196 36.25 21.29 12.69
CA LEU A 196 37.10 21.36 11.51
C LEU A 196 36.33 21.90 10.31
N VAL A 197 37.05 22.67 9.48
CA VAL A 197 36.59 23.09 8.16
C VAL A 197 37.53 22.55 7.10
N VAL A 198 36.98 21.84 6.13
CA VAL A 198 37.68 21.36 4.93
C VAL A 198 37.07 22.07 3.74
N GLN A 199 37.91 22.58 2.84
CA GLN A 199 37.44 23.13 1.58
C GLN A 199 37.71 22.14 0.45
N ILE A 200 36.68 21.80 -0.31
CA ILE A 200 36.77 20.95 -1.49
C ILE A 200 36.13 21.62 -2.70
N LYS A 201 36.37 21.04 -3.87
CA LYS A 201 35.69 21.38 -5.11
C LYS A 201 35.29 20.08 -5.79
N GLU A 202 34.04 19.70 -5.62
CA GLU A 202 33.45 18.52 -6.26
C GLU A 202 32.11 18.89 -6.90
N GLU A 203 31.78 18.23 -8.01
CA GLU A 203 30.48 18.39 -8.64
C GLU A 203 29.38 17.75 -7.78
N LEU A 204 28.22 18.38 -7.73
CA LEU A 204 27.06 17.81 -7.06
C LEU A 204 26.44 16.69 -7.89
N MET A 205 25.93 15.68 -7.20
CA MET A 205 25.18 14.61 -7.83
C MET A 205 23.84 15.13 -8.35
N ALA A 206 23.67 15.10 -9.67
CA ALA A 206 22.35 15.25 -10.29
C ALA A 206 21.66 13.89 -10.34
N HIS A 207 20.34 13.88 -10.17
CA HIS A 207 19.54 12.67 -10.29
C HIS A 207 18.20 12.99 -10.96
N THR A 208 18.12 12.70 -12.25
CA THR A 208 16.89 12.84 -13.03
C THR A 208 16.36 11.46 -13.42
N MET A 209 15.03 11.32 -13.42
CA MET A 209 14.38 10.09 -13.85
C MET A 209 13.89 10.22 -15.29
N VAL A 210 14.31 9.28 -16.14
CA VAL A 210 13.74 9.13 -17.49
C VAL A 210 12.95 7.82 -17.53
N PRO A 211 11.61 7.87 -17.39
CA PRO A 211 10.79 6.67 -17.41
C PRO A 211 10.74 6.06 -18.82
N LYS A 212 10.54 4.74 -18.90
CA LYS A 212 10.18 4.09 -20.18
C LYS A 212 8.85 4.65 -20.67
N GLU A 213 8.62 4.63 -21.98
CA GLU A 213 7.39 5.15 -22.59
C GLU A 213 6.12 4.52 -22.01
N SER A 214 6.11 3.20 -21.83
CA SER A 214 4.97 2.49 -21.22
C SER A 214 4.71 2.90 -19.77
N GLN A 215 5.74 3.21 -18.99
CA GLN A 215 5.61 3.70 -17.62
C GLN A 215 5.09 5.13 -17.60
N ARG A 216 5.55 5.96 -18.54
CA ARG A 216 5.08 7.33 -18.72
C ARG A 216 3.59 7.35 -19.04
N ALA A 217 3.13 6.57 -20.01
CA ALA A 217 1.72 6.51 -20.40
C ALA A 217 0.80 6.14 -19.22
N LYS A 218 1.14 5.08 -18.46
CA LYS A 218 0.37 4.71 -17.25
C LYS A 218 0.40 5.80 -16.19
N ALA A 219 1.54 6.44 -15.96
CA ALA A 219 1.67 7.51 -14.98
C ALA A 219 0.87 8.76 -15.36
N THR A 220 0.77 9.08 -16.65
CA THR A 220 -0.10 10.15 -17.15
C THR A 220 -1.56 9.84 -16.86
N MET A 221 -2.04 8.62 -17.13
CA MET A 221 -3.42 8.23 -16.79
C MET A 221 -3.70 8.30 -15.28
N VAL A 222 -2.76 7.83 -14.45
CA VAL A 222 -2.87 7.96 -12.98
C VAL A 222 -2.93 9.44 -12.57
N ALA A 223 -2.10 10.29 -13.16
CA ALA A 223 -2.10 11.72 -12.89
C ALA A 223 -3.39 12.41 -13.34
N GLU A 224 -3.99 11.99 -14.46
CA GLU A 224 -5.31 12.44 -14.93
C GLU A 224 -6.38 12.10 -13.90
N HIS A 225 -6.46 10.85 -13.43
CA HIS A 225 -7.43 10.44 -12.41
C HIS A 225 -7.26 11.20 -11.09
N ILE A 226 -6.02 11.44 -10.64
CA ILE A 226 -5.75 12.30 -9.47
C ILE A 226 -6.27 13.71 -9.72
N LEU A 227 -5.97 14.29 -10.88
CA LEU A 227 -6.34 15.66 -11.18
C LEU A 227 -7.85 15.82 -11.34
N ASP A 228 -8.51 14.90 -12.01
CA ASP A 228 -9.96 14.90 -12.18
C ASP A 228 -10.66 14.82 -10.81
N TYR A 229 -10.15 13.97 -9.90
CA TYR A 229 -10.62 13.91 -8.52
C TYR A 229 -10.47 15.26 -7.77
N LEU A 230 -9.36 15.98 -7.99
CA LEU A 230 -9.12 17.27 -7.34
C LEU A 230 -9.90 18.43 -7.97
N LEU A 231 -10.36 18.29 -9.21
CA LEU A 231 -11.06 19.32 -9.98
C LEU A 231 -12.58 19.31 -9.77
N GLU A 232 -13.15 18.23 -9.23
CA GLU A 232 -14.60 18.13 -8.95
C GLU A 232 -15.11 19.29 -8.06
N GLU A 233 -14.22 19.97 -7.32
CA GLU A 233 -14.57 21.03 -6.36
C GLU A 233 -14.03 22.44 -6.71
N THR A 234 -13.53 22.68 -7.94
CA THR A 234 -12.87 23.97 -8.26
C THR A 234 -13.55 24.77 -9.39
N GLU A 235 -14.00 25.99 -9.08
CA GLU A 235 -14.58 26.94 -10.06
C GLU A 235 -13.49 27.77 -10.80
N ASP A 236 -12.38 28.05 -10.12
CA ASP A 236 -11.25 28.81 -10.66
C ASP A 236 -10.11 27.84 -11.05
N GLN A 237 -9.34 28.14 -12.11
CA GLN A 237 -8.18 27.36 -12.58
C GLN A 237 -7.00 27.28 -11.54
N CYS A 238 -7.28 27.52 -10.27
CA CYS A 238 -6.39 27.38 -9.13
C CYS A 238 -6.95 26.30 -8.19
N LEU A 239 -6.21 25.20 -8.07
CA LEU A 239 -6.46 24.19 -7.06
C LEU A 239 -6.17 24.80 -5.67
N PRO A 240 -7.09 24.67 -4.69
CA PRO A 240 -6.87 25.15 -3.32
C PRO A 240 -5.76 24.37 -2.59
N HIS A 241 -5.30 23.28 -3.18
CA HIS A 241 -4.42 22.28 -2.58
C HIS A 241 -2.98 22.76 -2.35
N THR A 242 -2.47 22.45 -1.16
CA THR A 242 -1.03 22.44 -0.89
C THR A 242 -0.48 21.07 -1.25
N LEU A 243 0.42 20.98 -2.23
CA LEU A 243 0.90 19.68 -2.71
C LEU A 243 2.15 19.20 -1.97
N GLN A 244 2.15 17.93 -1.61
CA GLN A 244 3.37 17.15 -1.45
C GLN A 244 3.57 16.30 -2.71
N LEU A 245 4.72 16.48 -3.36
CA LEU A 245 5.13 15.72 -4.53
C LEU A 245 6.44 15.01 -4.23
N GLY A 246 6.45 13.68 -4.29
CA GLY A 246 7.67 12.88 -4.13
C GLY A 246 8.53 12.84 -5.40
N ILE A 247 9.51 11.94 -5.40
CA ILE A 247 10.24 11.55 -6.61
C ILE A 247 9.48 10.44 -7.33
N GLY A 248 9.56 10.42 -8.66
CA GLY A 248 9.03 9.31 -9.45
C GLY A 248 8.27 9.75 -10.68
N THR A 249 7.88 8.76 -11.48
CA THR A 249 7.15 8.98 -12.72
C THR A 249 5.76 9.58 -12.47
N ILE A 250 5.04 9.12 -11.43
CA ILE A 250 3.68 9.61 -11.14
C ILE A 250 3.68 11.04 -10.57
N PRO A 251 4.45 11.38 -9.52
CA PRO A 251 4.48 12.76 -9.02
C PRO A 251 4.90 13.78 -10.08
N ASN A 252 5.89 13.44 -10.92
CA ASN A 252 6.29 14.30 -12.03
C ASN A 252 5.18 14.45 -13.08
N ALA A 253 4.46 13.37 -13.42
CA ALA A 253 3.33 13.43 -14.35
C ALA A 253 2.20 14.33 -13.82
N VAL A 254 1.93 14.32 -12.51
CA VAL A 254 0.95 15.24 -11.89
C VAL A 254 1.38 16.70 -12.06
N ALA A 255 2.64 17.01 -11.76
CA ALA A 255 3.17 18.37 -11.93
C ALA A 255 3.15 18.82 -13.41
N GLU A 256 3.56 17.94 -14.33
CA GLU A 256 3.51 18.18 -15.78
C GLU A 256 2.08 18.40 -16.29
N LEU A 257 1.11 17.66 -15.77
CA LEU A 257 -0.29 17.77 -16.16
C LEU A 257 -0.91 19.08 -15.65
N ILE A 258 -0.69 19.44 -14.38
CA ILE A 258 -1.06 20.75 -13.83
C ILE A 258 -0.45 21.85 -14.69
N ALA A 259 0.83 21.72 -15.03
CA ALA A 259 1.54 22.70 -15.83
C ALA A 259 0.91 22.90 -17.22
N SER A 260 0.71 21.80 -17.95
CA SER A 260 0.20 21.79 -19.33
C SER A 260 -1.28 22.19 -19.44
N LYS A 261 -2.10 21.92 -18.43
CA LYS A 261 -3.50 22.39 -18.38
C LYS A 261 -3.64 23.86 -17.96
N GLY A 262 -2.53 24.56 -17.68
CA GLY A 262 -2.55 25.94 -17.22
C GLY A 262 -3.10 26.11 -15.81
N LEU A 263 -3.21 25.02 -15.04
CA LEU A 263 -3.69 25.04 -13.68
C LEU A 263 -2.62 25.59 -12.75
N SER A 264 -3.05 26.00 -11.56
CA SER A 264 -2.15 26.41 -10.49
C SER A 264 -2.54 25.76 -9.18
N VAL A 265 -1.64 25.81 -8.20
CA VAL A 265 -1.82 25.27 -6.85
C VAL A 265 -1.64 26.37 -5.83
N SER A 266 -2.19 26.19 -4.63
CA SER A 266 -1.99 27.14 -3.53
C SER A 266 -0.53 27.05 -3.07
N GLY A 267 -0.12 25.96 -2.43
CA GLY A 267 1.22 25.82 -1.86
C GLY A 267 1.96 24.57 -2.30
N ILE A 268 3.23 24.50 -1.92
CA ILE A 268 4.01 23.27 -1.92
C ILE A 268 4.62 23.07 -0.53
N TRP A 269 4.31 21.94 0.09
CA TRP A 269 4.91 21.47 1.34
C TRP A 269 5.31 20.01 1.14
N SER A 270 6.59 19.73 0.95
CA SER A 270 7.02 18.38 0.56
C SER A 270 8.21 17.88 1.36
N GLU A 271 8.26 16.57 1.58
CA GLU A 271 9.47 15.87 2.03
C GLU A 271 10.68 16.26 1.17
N MET A 272 10.47 16.25 -0.16
CA MET A 272 11.51 16.37 -1.16
C MET A 272 11.01 17.11 -2.39
N PHE A 273 11.89 17.86 -3.05
CA PHE A 273 11.63 18.41 -4.39
C PHE A 273 12.37 17.65 -5.48
N SER A 274 11.65 17.47 -6.59
CA SER A 274 12.14 17.01 -7.89
C SER A 274 11.91 18.08 -8.96
N ASP A 275 12.36 17.81 -10.19
CA ASP A 275 12.15 18.69 -11.35
C ASP A 275 10.67 18.99 -11.67
N GLY A 276 9.70 18.21 -11.16
CA GLY A 276 8.28 18.55 -11.30
C GLY A 276 7.93 19.90 -10.65
N VAL A 277 8.47 20.17 -9.46
CA VAL A 277 8.27 21.45 -8.75
C VAL A 277 8.95 22.61 -9.49
N LEU A 278 10.10 22.34 -10.13
CA LEU A 278 10.80 23.34 -10.94
C LEU A 278 9.92 23.86 -12.08
N GLN A 279 9.16 22.98 -12.75
CA GLN A 279 8.28 23.36 -13.85
C GLN A 279 7.14 24.27 -13.36
N LEU A 280 6.45 23.87 -12.28
CA LEU A 280 5.39 24.68 -11.68
C LEU A 280 5.89 26.07 -11.25
N TYR A 281 7.09 26.12 -10.68
CA TYR A 281 7.73 27.38 -10.28
C TYR A 281 8.02 28.28 -11.48
N LYS A 282 8.68 27.75 -12.52
CA LYS A 282 9.04 28.52 -13.73
C LYS A 282 7.82 29.08 -14.46
N ASN A 283 6.70 28.36 -14.42
CA ASN A 283 5.44 28.75 -15.05
C ASN A 283 4.58 29.67 -14.15
N ASN A 284 5.06 30.04 -12.96
CA ASN A 284 4.34 30.89 -12.01
C ASN A 284 2.97 30.28 -11.59
N GLN A 285 2.95 28.96 -11.42
CA GLN A 285 1.76 28.13 -11.12
C GLN A 285 1.65 27.75 -9.63
N ILE A 286 2.55 28.26 -8.79
CA ILE A 286 2.44 28.19 -7.33
C ILE A 286 1.94 29.55 -6.87
N LYS A 287 0.61 29.71 -6.75
CA LYS A 287 -0.05 31.02 -6.56
C LYS A 287 -0.12 31.44 -5.11
N GLY A 288 -0.50 30.51 -4.26
CA GLY A 288 -0.66 30.71 -2.82
C GLY A 288 0.61 30.35 -2.09
N LEU A 289 1.76 30.98 -2.43
CA LEU A 289 2.91 30.90 -1.53
C LEU A 289 2.49 31.32 -0.09
N ASP A 290 1.35 32.01 0.08
CA ASP A 290 0.64 32.36 1.32
C ASP A 290 -0.22 31.23 1.97
N GLY A 291 -0.43 30.10 1.30
CA GLY A 291 -1.32 29.00 1.70
C GLY A 291 -0.72 28.05 2.73
N THR A 292 0.59 28.13 2.97
CA THR A 292 1.22 27.49 4.13
C THR A 292 1.40 28.52 5.24
N TYR A 293 1.52 28.06 6.48
CA TYR A 293 1.83 28.99 7.58
C TYR A 293 3.26 29.57 7.46
N LEU A 294 4.13 28.95 6.66
CA LEU A 294 5.40 29.53 6.19
C LEU A 294 5.13 30.36 4.92
N ARG A 295 4.38 31.45 5.09
CA ARG A 295 3.92 32.31 3.98
C ARG A 295 5.07 32.74 3.06
N ASN A 296 4.73 32.88 1.79
CA ASN A 296 5.62 33.21 0.67
C ASN A 296 6.73 32.17 0.39
N LYS A 297 6.55 30.90 0.82
CA LYS A 297 7.54 29.83 0.64
C LYS A 297 6.93 28.53 0.10
N ALA A 298 7.61 27.93 -0.86
CA ALA A 298 7.57 26.50 -1.10
C ALA A 298 8.56 25.80 -0.15
N VAL A 299 8.06 24.89 0.68
CA VAL A 299 8.80 24.30 1.81
C VAL A 299 9.25 22.88 1.49
N VAL A 300 10.51 22.58 1.81
CA VAL A 300 11.10 21.26 1.56
C VAL A 300 12.07 20.81 2.65
N GLY A 301 12.20 19.49 2.84
CA GLY A 301 13.25 18.90 3.68
C GLY A 301 14.58 18.73 2.94
N PHE A 302 14.56 18.10 1.76
CA PHE A 302 15.75 17.87 0.93
C PHE A 302 15.45 17.92 -0.57
N VAL A 303 16.49 17.96 -1.41
CA VAL A 303 16.34 18.18 -2.86
C VAL A 303 17.07 17.11 -3.64
N VAL A 304 16.39 16.51 -4.63
CA VAL A 304 16.95 15.49 -5.54
C VAL A 304 16.44 15.78 -6.94
N GLY A 305 17.33 16.15 -7.87
CA GLY A 305 16.92 16.50 -9.21
C GLY A 305 18.07 16.91 -10.12
N SER A 306 17.74 17.72 -11.13
CA SER A 306 18.73 18.33 -12.00
C SER A 306 19.56 19.42 -11.30
N LEU A 307 20.73 19.73 -11.87
CA LEU A 307 21.52 20.90 -11.47
C LEU A 307 20.76 22.22 -11.67
N GLU A 308 19.78 22.24 -12.59
CA GLU A 308 18.96 23.43 -12.81
C GLU A 308 18.01 23.68 -11.65
N LEU A 309 17.39 22.63 -11.09
CA LEU A 309 16.59 22.73 -9.86
C LEU A 309 17.42 23.33 -8.73
N TYR A 310 18.62 22.79 -8.50
CA TYR A 310 19.52 23.26 -7.44
C TYR A 310 19.89 24.74 -7.62
N LYS A 311 20.25 25.14 -8.84
CA LYS A 311 20.57 26.55 -9.17
C LYS A 311 19.36 27.47 -9.03
N THR A 312 18.17 27.02 -9.40
CA THR A 312 16.94 27.82 -9.31
C THR A 312 16.53 28.11 -7.87
N MET A 313 16.76 27.14 -6.98
CA MET A 313 16.49 27.28 -5.55
C MET A 313 17.58 28.05 -4.79
N ALA A 314 18.83 28.03 -5.28
CA ALA A 314 19.96 28.69 -4.65
C ALA A 314 19.70 30.19 -4.44
N ASN A 315 19.84 30.67 -3.20
CA ASN A 315 19.61 32.07 -2.81
C ASN A 315 18.22 32.62 -3.16
N ASN A 316 17.25 31.76 -3.49
CA ASN A 316 15.93 32.19 -3.91
C ASN A 316 14.96 32.26 -2.72
N PRO A 317 14.41 33.45 -2.39
CA PRO A 317 13.56 33.64 -1.23
C PRO A 317 12.17 33.00 -1.37
N HIS A 318 11.78 32.45 -2.52
CA HIS A 318 10.52 31.72 -2.65
C HIS A 318 10.60 30.28 -2.12
N PHE A 319 11.79 29.80 -1.76
CA PHE A 319 11.99 28.46 -1.20
C PHE A 319 12.45 28.53 0.26
N ALA A 320 12.16 27.49 1.02
CA ALA A 320 12.70 27.27 2.36
C ALA A 320 13.09 25.82 2.55
N VAL A 321 14.33 25.58 2.99
CA VAL A 321 14.82 24.24 3.35
C VAL A 321 14.82 24.11 4.88
N VAL A 322 14.04 23.15 5.37
CA VAL A 322 13.61 23.04 6.76
C VAL A 322 13.95 21.65 7.32
N PRO A 323 14.27 21.49 8.63
CA PRO A 323 14.59 20.19 9.20
C PRO A 323 13.50 19.14 8.99
N GLN A 324 13.91 17.89 8.74
CA GLN A 324 12.99 16.83 8.33
C GLN A 324 11.99 16.47 9.43
N GLU A 325 12.41 16.52 10.69
CA GLU A 325 11.53 16.27 11.84
C GLU A 325 10.42 17.32 12.00
N TYR A 326 10.49 18.39 11.22
CA TYR A 326 9.50 19.45 11.14
C TYR A 326 8.66 19.31 9.87
N VAL A 327 9.31 19.19 8.70
CA VAL A 327 8.62 19.01 7.40
C VAL A 327 7.71 17.77 7.40
N ASN A 328 8.19 16.67 7.99
CA ASN A 328 7.44 15.41 8.07
C ASN A 328 6.68 15.25 9.39
N ASN A 329 6.58 16.29 10.21
CA ASN A 329 5.74 16.18 11.41
C ASN A 329 4.27 16.22 10.98
N PRO A 330 3.45 15.19 11.25
CA PRO A 330 2.04 15.19 10.85
C PRO A 330 1.27 16.41 11.38
N ALA A 331 1.64 16.92 12.56
CA ALA A 331 1.03 18.13 13.12
C ALA A 331 1.37 19.39 12.31
N GLU A 332 2.56 19.48 11.72
CA GLU A 332 2.95 20.61 10.86
C GLU A 332 2.36 20.47 9.46
N ILE A 333 2.26 19.25 8.94
CA ILE A 333 1.60 18.95 7.67
C ILE A 333 0.12 19.34 7.74
N ALA A 334 -0.58 18.96 8.82
CA ALA A 334 -2.00 19.22 9.03
C ALA A 334 -2.36 20.72 9.11
N ARG A 335 -1.39 21.58 9.43
CA ARG A 335 -1.58 23.04 9.47
C ARG A 335 -1.70 23.68 8.08
N ASN A 336 -1.43 22.92 7.02
CA ASN A 336 -1.65 23.36 5.65
C ASN A 336 -3.04 22.91 5.21
N PRO A 337 -3.96 23.82 4.85
CA PRO A 337 -5.30 23.43 4.38
C PRO A 337 -5.21 22.78 3.00
N TYR A 338 -6.17 21.90 2.71
CA TYR A 338 -6.25 21.11 1.48
C TYR A 338 -4.92 20.40 1.17
N MET A 339 -4.28 19.86 2.21
CA MET A 339 -3.02 19.16 2.06
C MET A 339 -3.24 17.93 1.19
N CYS A 340 -2.61 17.90 0.02
CA CYS A 340 -2.69 16.80 -0.92
C CYS A 340 -1.36 16.06 -0.95
N SER A 341 -1.35 14.85 -0.41
CA SER A 341 -0.19 13.96 -0.47
C SER A 341 -0.33 12.95 -1.60
N ILE A 342 0.74 12.78 -2.38
CA ILE A 342 0.76 11.83 -3.50
C ILE A 342 1.97 10.91 -3.33
N ASN A 343 1.71 9.68 -2.91
CA ASN A 343 2.75 8.68 -2.67
C ASN A 343 2.59 7.46 -3.57
N SER A 344 3.70 6.82 -3.92
CA SER A 344 3.69 5.56 -4.69
C SER A 344 3.92 4.33 -3.81
N THR A 345 3.42 3.18 -4.23
CA THR A 345 3.64 1.89 -3.53
C THR A 345 4.06 0.75 -4.47
N LEU A 346 4.66 -0.31 -3.90
CA LEU A 346 5.01 -1.54 -4.61
C LEU A 346 3.80 -2.46 -4.75
N SER A 347 2.98 -2.57 -3.71
CA SER A 347 1.69 -3.28 -3.76
C SER A 347 0.71 -2.74 -2.74
N ILE A 348 -0.55 -3.14 -2.91
CA ILE A 348 -1.64 -2.82 -1.98
C ILE A 348 -2.62 -4.01 -1.93
N SER A 349 -3.13 -4.33 -0.74
CA SER A 349 -4.15 -5.38 -0.59
C SER A 349 -5.54 -4.87 -0.98
N LEU A 350 -6.50 -5.78 -1.20
CA LEU A 350 -7.90 -5.40 -1.46
C LEU A 350 -8.57 -4.73 -0.26
N THR A 351 -8.08 -5.00 0.95
CA THR A 351 -8.50 -4.34 2.20
C THR A 351 -7.76 -3.02 2.44
N GLY A 352 -6.78 -2.65 1.62
CA GLY A 352 -6.14 -1.33 1.63
C GLY A 352 -4.87 -1.20 2.47
N GLU A 353 -4.27 -2.30 2.96
CA GLU A 353 -2.90 -2.24 3.49
C GLU A 353 -1.93 -1.92 2.36
N VAL A 354 -0.99 -1.01 2.61
CA VAL A 354 0.00 -0.56 1.62
C VAL A 354 1.35 -1.17 1.95
N ALA A 355 2.01 -1.81 0.98
CA ALA A 355 3.37 -2.32 1.14
C ALA A 355 4.33 -1.62 0.15
N ALA A 356 5.06 -0.61 0.64
CA ALA A 356 6.02 0.13 -0.17
C ALA A 356 7.49 -0.27 0.06
N ALA A 357 7.79 -1.10 1.06
CA ALA A 357 9.17 -1.37 1.50
C ALA A 357 9.74 -2.74 1.07
N THR A 358 8.90 -3.74 0.80
CA THR A 358 9.31 -5.14 0.57
C THR A 358 8.78 -5.69 -0.73
N ILE A 359 9.56 -6.53 -1.40
CA ILE A 359 9.12 -7.41 -2.49
C ILE A 359 9.31 -8.85 -2.02
N GLY A 360 8.20 -9.53 -1.74
CA GLY A 360 8.21 -10.77 -0.96
C GLY A 360 8.94 -10.56 0.37
N LYS A 361 9.97 -11.37 0.64
CA LYS A 361 10.79 -11.30 1.87
C LYS A 361 11.99 -10.35 1.77
N LYS A 362 12.23 -9.73 0.61
CA LYS A 362 13.41 -8.88 0.39
C LYS A 362 13.07 -7.42 0.63
N LEU A 363 13.94 -6.74 1.38
CA LEU A 363 13.83 -5.30 1.62
C LEU A 363 14.27 -4.55 0.36
N HIS A 364 13.38 -3.70 -0.16
CA HIS A 364 13.62 -2.86 -1.34
C HIS A 364 13.89 -1.40 -0.96
N SER A 365 13.13 -0.90 0.00
CA SER A 365 13.15 0.47 0.55
C SER A 365 12.68 0.40 2.02
N ASP A 366 12.22 1.52 2.60
CA ASP A 366 11.66 1.58 3.95
C ASP A 366 10.42 2.49 4.00
N VAL A 367 9.82 2.69 5.18
CA VAL A 367 8.59 3.47 5.39
C VAL A 367 8.73 4.91 4.87
N GLY A 368 9.90 5.53 5.04
CA GLY A 368 10.14 6.92 4.66
C GLY A 368 9.15 7.88 5.32
N GLY A 369 8.77 8.94 4.62
CA GLY A 369 7.71 9.86 5.06
C GLY A 369 6.34 9.61 4.46
N GLN A 370 6.14 8.50 3.74
CA GLN A 370 4.84 8.17 3.15
C GLN A 370 3.74 8.17 4.23
N PHE A 371 3.98 7.49 5.36
CA PHE A 371 3.03 7.50 6.48
C PHE A 371 2.87 8.90 7.10
N ASP A 372 3.97 9.63 7.31
CA ASP A 372 3.96 10.97 7.90
C ASP A 372 3.02 11.92 7.13
N PHE A 373 3.14 11.91 5.79
CA PHE A 373 2.32 12.73 4.90
C PHE A 373 0.90 12.23 4.73
N ALA A 374 0.69 10.92 4.62
CA ALA A 374 -0.65 10.37 4.53
C ALA A 374 -1.46 10.68 5.81
N TYR A 375 -0.83 10.53 6.97
CA TYR A 375 -1.45 10.86 8.25
C TYR A 375 -1.65 12.37 8.41
N GLY A 376 -0.64 13.18 8.13
CA GLY A 376 -0.76 14.64 8.17
C GLY A 376 -1.85 15.20 7.24
N ALA A 377 -1.97 14.65 6.02
CA ALA A 377 -3.04 15.01 5.09
C ALA A 377 -4.43 14.60 5.61
N SER A 378 -4.56 13.44 6.27
CA SER A 378 -5.83 13.03 6.88
C SER A 378 -6.31 13.92 8.03
N LEU A 379 -5.39 14.66 8.65
CA LEU A 379 -5.67 15.62 9.71
C LEU A 379 -5.89 17.06 9.19
N SER A 380 -5.54 17.32 7.93
CA SER A 380 -5.71 18.62 7.28
C SER A 380 -7.17 18.87 6.91
N GLU A 381 -7.64 20.10 7.12
CA GLU A 381 -8.96 20.52 6.64
C GLU A 381 -9.01 20.44 5.11
N GLY A 382 -9.94 19.63 4.57
CA GLY A 382 -10.03 19.38 3.12
C GLY A 382 -8.87 18.54 2.57
N GLY A 383 -8.05 17.93 3.42
CA GLY A 383 -6.89 17.15 3.01
C GLY A 383 -7.23 15.80 2.36
N VAL A 384 -6.32 15.33 1.49
CA VAL A 384 -6.44 14.06 0.78
C VAL A 384 -5.08 13.38 0.65
N SER A 385 -5.05 12.07 0.87
CA SER A 385 -3.85 11.24 0.68
C SER A 385 -4.08 10.23 -0.44
N PHE A 386 -3.35 10.39 -1.54
CA PHE A 386 -3.35 9.45 -2.66
C PHE A 386 -2.24 8.41 -2.53
N ILE A 387 -2.62 7.14 -2.70
CA ILE A 387 -1.71 6.01 -2.90
C ILE A 387 -1.79 5.60 -4.37
N ALA A 388 -0.79 5.99 -5.14
CA ALA A 388 -0.78 5.87 -6.59
C ALA A 388 0.14 4.73 -7.06
N LEU A 389 -0.35 3.89 -7.97
CA LEU A 389 0.41 2.77 -8.53
C LEU A 389 -0.14 2.35 -9.88
N SER A 390 0.69 1.81 -10.76
CA SER A 390 0.16 0.99 -11.85
C SER A 390 -0.54 -0.25 -11.29
N SER A 391 -1.62 -0.69 -11.94
CA SER A 391 -2.36 -1.90 -11.55
C SER A 391 -1.54 -3.19 -11.72
N THR A 392 -0.55 -3.17 -12.63
CA THR A 392 0.34 -4.29 -12.92
C THR A 392 1.81 -3.90 -13.00
N ALA A 393 2.70 -4.88 -12.81
CA ALA A 393 4.13 -4.80 -13.06
C ALA A 393 4.55 -5.85 -14.09
N GLN A 394 5.50 -5.51 -14.96
CA GLN A 394 6.16 -6.49 -15.83
C GLN A 394 7.49 -6.91 -15.21
N LEU A 395 7.64 -8.20 -14.98
CA LEU A 395 8.86 -8.81 -14.47
C LEU A 395 9.95 -8.91 -15.55
N ARG A 396 11.19 -9.17 -15.12
CA ARG A 396 12.35 -9.31 -16.03
C ARG A 396 12.20 -10.45 -17.04
N ASN A 397 11.46 -11.50 -16.68
CA ASN A 397 11.17 -12.64 -17.56
C ASN A 397 10.00 -12.37 -18.52
N GLY A 398 9.44 -11.17 -18.53
CA GLY A 398 8.31 -10.77 -19.36
C GLY A 398 6.93 -11.09 -18.77
N ALA A 399 6.86 -11.83 -17.66
CA ALA A 399 5.60 -12.12 -16.99
C ALA A 399 4.97 -10.83 -16.42
N VAL A 400 3.65 -10.78 -16.39
CA VAL A 400 2.89 -9.67 -15.82
C VAL A 400 2.29 -10.13 -14.49
N GLU A 401 2.45 -9.31 -13.45
CA GLU A 401 1.88 -9.54 -12.13
C GLU A 401 0.99 -8.37 -11.72
N SER A 402 -0.05 -8.67 -10.93
CA SER A 402 -0.88 -7.65 -10.31
C SER A 402 -0.14 -6.98 -9.15
N LYS A 403 -0.25 -5.65 -9.06
CA LYS A 403 0.22 -4.89 -7.89
C LYS A 403 -0.89 -4.70 -6.84
N ILE A 404 -2.13 -4.98 -7.20
CA ILE A 404 -3.23 -5.16 -6.25
C ILE A 404 -3.28 -6.65 -5.90
N VAL A 405 -3.21 -6.98 -4.62
CA VAL A 405 -3.18 -8.37 -4.12
C VAL A 405 -4.38 -8.63 -3.22
N ALA A 406 -4.83 -9.88 -3.10
CA ALA A 406 -5.89 -10.19 -2.13
C ALA A 406 -5.38 -9.95 -0.69
N HIS A 407 -4.20 -10.48 -0.40
CA HIS A 407 -3.44 -10.24 0.82
C HIS A 407 -1.95 -10.25 0.49
N HIS A 408 -1.13 -9.57 1.30
CA HIS A 408 0.31 -9.62 1.13
C HIS A 408 0.90 -10.96 1.60
N GLU A 409 2.02 -11.37 1.00
CA GLU A 409 2.76 -12.55 1.42
C GLU A 409 3.26 -12.45 2.87
N ALA A 410 3.40 -13.60 3.53
CA ALA A 410 3.97 -13.67 4.87
C ALA A 410 5.38 -13.04 4.94
N GLY A 411 5.53 -12.03 5.78
CA GLY A 411 6.77 -11.26 5.95
C GLY A 411 6.81 -9.94 5.16
N ALA A 412 5.78 -9.63 4.37
CA ALA A 412 5.63 -8.31 3.78
C ALA A 412 5.54 -7.23 4.86
N HIS A 413 6.15 -6.08 4.60
CA HIS A 413 6.11 -4.94 5.50
C HIS A 413 5.04 -3.95 5.03
N HIS A 414 3.94 -3.86 5.79
CA HIS A 414 2.93 -2.83 5.59
C HIS A 414 3.50 -1.48 6.06
N THR A 415 3.65 -0.54 5.13
CA THR A 415 4.14 0.82 5.39
C THR A 415 3.01 1.76 5.81
N ILE A 416 1.78 1.50 5.36
CA ILE A 416 0.54 2.11 5.85
C ILE A 416 -0.46 0.99 6.13
N GLY A 417 -1.12 1.03 7.29
CA GLY A 417 -2.21 0.13 7.65
C GLY A 417 -3.53 0.53 6.98
N ALA A 418 -4.44 -0.43 6.85
CA ALA A 418 -5.75 -0.21 6.23
C ALA A 418 -6.63 0.81 7.00
N ASP A 419 -6.29 1.14 8.25
CA ASP A 419 -6.98 2.12 9.09
C ASP A 419 -6.78 3.57 8.65
N LEU A 420 -5.75 3.86 7.85
CA LEU A 420 -5.50 5.22 7.40
C LEU A 420 -6.40 5.58 6.20
N PRO A 421 -7.15 6.70 6.25
CA PRO A 421 -8.05 7.11 5.17
C PRO A 421 -7.26 7.57 3.95
N VAL A 422 -7.31 6.78 2.88
CA VAL A 422 -6.58 7.03 1.62
C VAL A 422 -7.47 6.84 0.40
N VAL A 423 -7.09 7.50 -0.70
CA VAL A 423 -7.63 7.27 -2.04
C VAL A 423 -6.59 6.52 -2.86
N VAL A 424 -6.94 5.36 -3.38
CA VAL A 424 -6.04 4.54 -4.20
C VAL A 424 -6.27 4.86 -5.67
N VAL A 425 -5.19 5.10 -6.42
CA VAL A 425 -5.30 5.48 -7.84
C VAL A 425 -4.43 4.60 -8.71
N THR A 426 -5.04 4.02 -9.74
CA THR A 426 -4.34 3.29 -10.80
C THR A 426 -4.67 3.87 -12.18
N GLU A 427 -4.07 3.34 -13.24
CA GLU A 427 -4.47 3.69 -14.61
C GLU A 427 -5.93 3.29 -14.92
N ARG A 428 -6.60 2.57 -14.02
CA ARG A 428 -8.00 2.12 -14.14
C ARG A 428 -9.00 3.02 -13.41
N GLY A 429 -8.55 4.03 -12.66
CA GLY A 429 -9.40 4.97 -11.93
C GLY A 429 -9.02 5.15 -10.46
N CYS A 430 -9.94 5.74 -9.69
CA CYS A 430 -9.81 5.99 -8.26
C CYS A 430 -10.71 5.06 -7.42
N ALA A 431 -10.17 4.58 -6.30
CA ALA A 431 -10.90 3.88 -5.26
C ALA A 431 -10.73 4.66 -3.95
N ASP A 432 -11.75 5.42 -3.58
CA ASP A 432 -11.80 6.12 -2.30
C ASP A 432 -12.15 5.13 -1.19
N LEU A 433 -11.18 4.82 -0.31
CA LEU A 433 -11.36 3.83 0.76
C LEU A 433 -11.79 4.47 2.08
N ARG A 434 -11.96 5.79 2.11
CA ARG A 434 -12.26 6.53 3.33
C ARG A 434 -13.63 6.12 3.85
N TYR A 435 -13.67 5.69 5.11
CA TYR A 435 -14.89 5.35 5.84
C TYR A 435 -15.72 4.18 5.25
N LEU A 436 -15.15 3.39 4.35
CA LEU A 436 -15.78 2.17 3.82
C LEU A 436 -15.54 0.97 4.74
N ASP A 437 -16.50 0.04 4.81
CA ASP A 437 -16.27 -1.28 5.39
C ASP A 437 -15.44 -2.18 4.47
N ASP A 438 -14.89 -3.28 4.99
CA ASP A 438 -14.00 -4.17 4.23
C ASP A 438 -14.63 -4.73 2.94
N THR A 439 -15.94 -4.95 2.92
CA THR A 439 -16.64 -5.47 1.73
C THR A 439 -16.66 -4.40 0.64
N ASP A 440 -17.02 -3.17 0.99
CA ASP A 440 -17.07 -2.07 0.04
C ASP A 440 -15.68 -1.62 -0.40
N ARG A 441 -14.67 -1.72 0.48
CA ARG A 441 -13.26 -1.51 0.11
C ARG A 441 -12.81 -2.48 -0.95
N VAL A 442 -13.07 -3.78 -0.78
CA VAL A 442 -12.72 -4.79 -1.79
C VAL A 442 -13.41 -4.50 -3.11
N ARG A 443 -14.71 -4.15 -3.10
CA ARG A 443 -15.44 -3.77 -4.31
C ARG A 443 -14.81 -2.57 -5.02
N ALA A 444 -14.43 -1.53 -4.27
CA ALA A 444 -13.75 -0.35 -4.82
C ALA A 444 -12.38 -0.73 -5.41
N MET A 445 -11.59 -1.52 -4.67
CA MET A 445 -10.26 -1.97 -5.09
C MET A 445 -10.28 -2.86 -6.33
N ILE A 446 -11.27 -3.75 -6.46
CA ILE A 446 -11.44 -4.58 -7.67
C ILE A 446 -11.70 -3.71 -8.92
N ARG A 447 -12.43 -2.59 -8.80
CA ARG A 447 -12.70 -1.68 -9.93
C ARG A 447 -11.43 -1.02 -10.46
N VAL A 448 -10.44 -0.77 -9.60
CA VAL A 448 -9.15 -0.20 -9.98
C VAL A 448 -8.05 -1.24 -10.23
N ALA A 449 -8.37 -2.53 -10.09
CA ALA A 449 -7.50 -3.63 -10.48
C ALA A 449 -7.55 -3.89 -11.98
N ASP A 450 -6.46 -4.48 -12.50
CA ASP A 450 -6.38 -4.91 -13.89
C ASP A 450 -7.44 -5.99 -14.18
N PRO A 451 -8.25 -5.86 -15.26
CA PRO A 451 -9.33 -6.80 -15.57
C PRO A 451 -8.89 -8.26 -15.61
N GLY A 452 -7.68 -8.55 -16.08
CA GLY A 452 -7.15 -9.92 -16.18
C GLY A 452 -6.94 -10.60 -14.82
N PHE A 453 -6.87 -9.85 -13.72
CA PHE A 453 -6.61 -10.37 -12.38
C PHE A 453 -7.84 -10.33 -11.45
N ARG A 454 -8.93 -9.62 -11.81
CA ARG A 454 -10.10 -9.42 -10.93
C ARG A 454 -10.71 -10.73 -10.44
N ARG A 455 -10.95 -11.70 -11.34
CA ARG A 455 -11.53 -13.01 -10.97
C ARG A 455 -10.65 -13.75 -9.97
N HIS A 456 -9.33 -13.76 -10.20
CA HIS A 456 -8.39 -14.38 -9.27
C HIS A 456 -8.38 -13.68 -7.90
N LEU A 457 -8.36 -12.35 -7.89
CA LEU A 457 -8.39 -11.55 -6.67
C LEU A 457 -9.65 -11.80 -5.83
N ILE A 458 -10.82 -11.88 -6.48
CA ILE A 458 -12.10 -12.22 -5.83
C ILE A 458 -12.04 -13.64 -5.23
N LYS A 459 -11.58 -14.63 -6.00
CA LYS A 459 -11.46 -16.01 -5.51
C LYS A 459 -10.52 -16.12 -4.31
N GLU A 460 -9.41 -15.38 -4.31
CA GLU A 460 -8.45 -15.39 -3.21
C GLU A 460 -8.97 -14.68 -1.95
N ILE A 461 -9.67 -13.54 -2.08
CA ILE A 461 -10.19 -12.81 -0.91
C ILE A 461 -11.38 -13.50 -0.26
N GLN A 462 -12.19 -14.24 -1.02
CA GLN A 462 -13.30 -15.04 -0.50
C GLN A 462 -12.84 -16.16 0.45
N LYS A 463 -11.55 -16.51 0.47
CA LYS A 463 -10.99 -17.43 1.47
C LYS A 463 -10.97 -16.81 2.88
N MET A 464 -11.07 -15.49 3.01
CA MET A 464 -11.20 -14.84 4.31
C MET A 464 -12.65 -14.98 4.80
N PRO A 465 -12.90 -15.54 6.00
CA PRO A 465 -14.27 -15.78 6.48
C PRO A 465 -15.18 -14.55 6.49
N ALA A 466 -14.62 -13.36 6.79
CA ALA A 466 -15.36 -12.10 6.78
C ALA A 466 -15.77 -11.64 5.37
N LEU A 467 -15.10 -12.12 4.33
CA LEU A 467 -15.22 -11.64 2.94
C LEU A 467 -15.66 -12.74 1.96
N GLN A 468 -16.00 -13.94 2.46
CA GLN A 468 -16.51 -15.07 1.67
C GLN A 468 -17.75 -14.75 0.82
N GLY A 469 -18.52 -13.72 1.20
CA GLY A 469 -19.74 -13.31 0.51
C GLY A 469 -19.55 -12.29 -0.61
N ILE A 470 -18.32 -11.80 -0.81
CA ILE A 470 -18.01 -10.77 -1.82
C ILE A 470 -18.37 -11.27 -3.21
N GLU A 471 -19.13 -10.45 -3.96
CA GLU A 471 -19.67 -10.74 -5.29
C GLU A 471 -20.55 -12.02 -5.37
N VAL A 472 -20.89 -12.63 -4.23
CA VAL A 472 -21.75 -13.82 -4.17
C VAL A 472 -23.04 -13.48 -3.44
N MET A 473 -23.02 -13.56 -2.10
CA MET A 473 -24.17 -13.35 -1.25
C MET A 473 -23.71 -13.04 0.18
N ASN A 474 -24.29 -12.00 0.80
CA ASN A 474 -23.99 -11.65 2.19
C ASN A 474 -24.58 -12.68 3.17
N PRO A 475 -23.82 -13.11 4.21
CA PRO A 475 -24.32 -13.98 5.25
C PRO A 475 -25.56 -13.43 5.97
N ARG A 476 -26.45 -14.32 6.41
CA ARG A 476 -27.69 -13.97 7.13
C ARG A 476 -27.86 -14.77 8.41
N LEU A 477 -28.25 -14.07 9.47
CA LEU A 477 -28.75 -14.73 10.68
C LEU A 477 -30.19 -15.17 10.46
N VAL A 478 -30.47 -16.44 10.75
CA VAL A 478 -31.82 -17.00 10.71
C VAL A 478 -32.12 -17.71 12.03
N THR A 479 -33.41 -17.88 12.32
CA THR A 479 -33.87 -18.60 13.52
C THR A 479 -34.74 -19.77 13.09
N LEU A 480 -34.29 -20.99 13.40
CA LEU A 480 -35.04 -22.21 13.15
C LEU A 480 -36.30 -22.28 14.00
N ARG A 481 -37.26 -23.12 13.62
CA ARG A 481 -38.54 -23.26 14.36
C ARG A 481 -38.37 -23.71 15.82
N ASN A 482 -37.30 -24.45 16.13
CA ASN A 482 -36.93 -24.84 17.49
C ASN A 482 -36.19 -23.74 18.29
N GLY A 483 -36.05 -22.52 17.75
CA GLY A 483 -35.36 -21.39 18.37
C GLY A 483 -33.84 -21.38 18.18
N THR A 484 -33.27 -22.35 17.46
CA THR A 484 -31.83 -22.36 17.17
C THR A 484 -31.46 -21.21 16.25
N ARG A 485 -30.51 -20.38 16.67
CA ARG A 485 -29.91 -19.34 15.82
C ARG A 485 -28.85 -19.97 14.92
N ALA A 486 -28.97 -19.75 13.62
CA ALA A 486 -28.07 -20.28 12.60
C ALA A 486 -27.61 -19.16 11.65
N ILE A 487 -26.50 -19.39 10.96
CA ILE A 487 -25.94 -18.52 9.94
C ILE A 487 -26.10 -19.20 8.58
N LEU A 488 -26.74 -18.52 7.65
CA LEU A 488 -26.86 -18.90 6.25
C LEU A 488 -25.82 -18.13 5.46
N ARG A 489 -24.92 -18.82 4.76
CA ARG A 489 -23.79 -18.20 4.06
C ARG A 489 -23.29 -19.04 2.88
N PRO A 490 -22.49 -18.45 1.98
CA PRO A 490 -21.71 -19.21 1.00
C PRO A 490 -20.75 -20.17 1.70
N ALA A 491 -20.54 -21.35 1.10
CA ALA A 491 -19.55 -22.32 1.56
C ALA A 491 -18.13 -21.89 1.20
N THR A 492 -17.12 -22.41 1.88
CA THR A 492 -15.71 -22.15 1.53
C THR A 492 -14.92 -23.45 1.49
N PRO A 493 -13.70 -23.44 0.90
CA PRO A 493 -12.81 -24.60 0.96
C PRO A 493 -12.49 -25.08 2.39
N GLU A 494 -12.59 -24.19 3.39
CA GLU A 494 -12.36 -24.54 4.80
C GLU A 494 -13.49 -25.40 5.39
N ASP A 495 -14.67 -25.41 4.76
CA ASP A 495 -15.82 -26.19 5.21
C ASP A 495 -15.71 -27.68 4.89
N ILE A 496 -14.69 -28.13 4.15
CA ILE A 496 -14.51 -29.54 3.73
C ILE A 496 -14.68 -30.52 4.91
N THR A 497 -14.10 -30.21 6.07
CA THR A 497 -14.18 -31.08 7.25
C THR A 497 -15.60 -31.09 7.83
N LYS A 498 -16.29 -29.95 7.84
CA LYS A 498 -17.69 -29.87 8.31
C LYS A 498 -18.65 -30.55 7.33
N VAL A 499 -18.37 -30.47 6.03
CA VAL A 499 -19.14 -31.16 4.98
C VAL A 499 -19.00 -32.67 5.11
N ASP A 500 -17.79 -33.18 5.35
CA ASP A 500 -17.58 -34.61 5.65
C ASP A 500 -18.48 -35.06 6.82
N ALA A 501 -18.38 -34.36 7.96
CA ALA A 501 -19.18 -34.66 9.14
C ALA A 501 -20.68 -34.58 8.87
N TYR A 502 -21.12 -33.58 8.11
CA TYR A 502 -22.52 -33.43 7.69
C TYR A 502 -23.02 -34.59 6.85
N ILE A 503 -22.26 -35.01 5.83
CA ILE A 503 -22.65 -36.13 4.95
C ILE A 503 -22.78 -37.41 5.77
N ARG A 504 -21.89 -37.65 6.73
CA ARG A 504 -21.95 -38.81 7.64
C ARG A 504 -23.16 -38.80 8.57
N CYS A 505 -23.77 -37.65 8.81
CA CYS A 505 -25.00 -37.53 9.62
C CYS A 505 -26.29 -37.76 8.81
N LEU A 506 -26.20 -37.90 7.48
CA LEU A 506 -27.38 -38.17 6.65
C LEU A 506 -27.81 -39.63 6.80
N SER A 507 -29.12 -39.85 6.93
CA SER A 507 -29.72 -41.17 6.88
C SER A 507 -29.53 -41.81 5.50
N THR A 508 -29.60 -43.15 5.42
CA THR A 508 -29.53 -43.89 4.15
C THR A 508 -30.62 -43.43 3.17
N ASP A 509 -31.80 -43.08 3.66
CA ASP A 509 -32.90 -42.56 2.84
C ASP A 509 -32.60 -41.15 2.30
N ASP A 510 -32.02 -40.26 3.13
CA ASP A 510 -31.63 -38.92 2.70
C ASP A 510 -30.48 -38.98 1.68
N ILE A 511 -29.52 -39.89 1.85
CA ILE A 511 -28.46 -40.13 0.86
C ILE A 511 -29.06 -40.69 -0.43
N GLY A 512 -29.94 -41.69 -0.31
CA GLY A 512 -30.59 -42.33 -1.44
C GLY A 512 -31.42 -41.35 -2.26
N THR A 513 -32.13 -40.43 -1.62
CA THR A 513 -32.96 -39.42 -2.29
C THR A 513 -32.20 -38.19 -2.77
N ARG A 514 -31.08 -37.82 -2.13
CA ARG A 514 -30.23 -36.69 -2.54
C ARG A 514 -29.25 -37.06 -3.67
N TYR A 515 -28.75 -38.28 -3.68
CA TYR A 515 -27.73 -38.77 -4.63
C TYR A 515 -28.27 -39.89 -5.54
N MET A 516 -29.61 -40.07 -5.56
CA MET A 516 -30.33 -41.02 -6.42
C MET A 516 -29.79 -42.46 -6.36
N MET A 517 -29.42 -42.92 -5.15
CA MET A 517 -28.84 -44.25 -4.84
C MET A 517 -27.61 -44.67 -5.66
N THR A 518 -26.86 -43.72 -6.24
CA THR A 518 -25.71 -44.02 -7.12
C THR A 518 -24.37 -44.22 -6.39
N THR A 519 -24.30 -44.04 -5.06
CA THR A 519 -23.00 -43.90 -4.37
C THR A 519 -23.04 -44.15 -2.86
N THR A 520 -21.90 -44.50 -2.25
CA THR A 520 -21.74 -44.74 -0.79
C THR A 520 -21.26 -43.51 -0.02
N VAL A 521 -21.42 -43.51 1.30
CA VAL A 521 -20.89 -42.44 2.18
C VAL A 521 -19.38 -42.28 1.98
N GLU A 522 -18.63 -43.38 1.92
CA GLU A 522 -17.17 -43.38 1.73
C GLU A 522 -16.76 -42.73 0.42
N ALA A 523 -17.52 -42.95 -0.66
CA ALA A 523 -17.28 -42.29 -1.93
C ALA A 523 -17.58 -40.78 -1.87
N LEU A 524 -18.70 -40.38 -1.24
CA LEU A 524 -19.08 -38.98 -1.04
C LEU A 524 -18.08 -38.20 -0.18
N THR A 525 -17.49 -38.88 0.79
CA THR A 525 -16.58 -38.31 1.79
C THR A 525 -15.11 -38.53 1.48
N SER A 526 -14.78 -39.09 0.31
CA SER A 526 -13.39 -39.26 -0.10
C SER A 526 -12.69 -37.91 -0.21
N ALA A 527 -11.45 -37.83 0.29
CA ALA A 527 -10.67 -36.59 0.28
C ALA A 527 -10.52 -36.01 -1.14
N ALA A 528 -10.39 -36.88 -2.15
CA ALA A 528 -10.32 -36.46 -3.54
C ALA A 528 -11.60 -35.75 -4.00
N ARG A 529 -12.78 -36.33 -3.74
CA ARG A 529 -14.07 -35.75 -4.14
C ARG A 529 -14.36 -34.45 -3.39
N LEU A 530 -14.10 -34.40 -2.08
CA LEU A 530 -14.35 -33.18 -1.31
C LEU A 530 -13.42 -32.04 -1.73
N LYS A 531 -12.15 -32.34 -2.02
CA LYS A 531 -11.21 -31.36 -2.58
C LYS A 531 -11.68 -30.87 -3.95
N GLU A 532 -12.06 -31.79 -4.84
CA GLU A 532 -12.57 -31.44 -6.17
C GLU A 532 -13.78 -30.51 -6.06
N ARG A 533 -14.76 -30.85 -5.21
CA ARG A 533 -16.03 -30.11 -5.09
C ARG A 533 -15.88 -28.77 -4.37
N TYR A 534 -15.13 -28.70 -3.28
CA TYR A 534 -15.12 -27.51 -2.43
C TYR A 534 -13.81 -26.73 -2.47
N GLY A 535 -12.71 -27.36 -2.90
CA GLY A 535 -11.42 -26.70 -3.07
C GLY A 535 -11.19 -26.20 -4.48
N ASP A 536 -11.44 -27.06 -5.47
CA ASP A 536 -11.04 -26.79 -6.85
C ASP A 536 -12.17 -26.12 -7.66
N SER A 537 -13.40 -26.64 -7.58
CA SER A 537 -14.52 -26.19 -8.42
C SER A 537 -15.39 -25.08 -7.83
N LEU A 538 -15.37 -24.84 -6.52
CA LEU A 538 -16.21 -23.82 -5.89
C LEU A 538 -15.75 -22.41 -6.31
N ASP A 539 -16.45 -21.82 -7.26
CA ASP A 539 -16.13 -20.52 -7.87
C ASP A 539 -17.33 -19.58 -8.04
N TYR A 540 -18.52 -20.05 -7.67
CA TYR A 540 -19.79 -19.33 -7.77
C TYR A 540 -20.17 -18.89 -9.18
N ILE A 541 -19.51 -19.49 -10.18
CA ILE A 541 -19.84 -19.36 -11.60
C ILE A 541 -20.29 -20.72 -12.08
N ASP A 542 -19.42 -21.72 -12.19
CA ASP A 542 -19.82 -23.06 -12.64
C ASP A 542 -20.27 -23.94 -11.47
N HIS A 543 -19.85 -23.63 -10.25
CA HIS A 543 -20.31 -24.32 -9.05
C HIS A 543 -20.44 -23.36 -7.86
N ALA A 544 -21.67 -23.26 -7.35
CA ALA A 544 -22.00 -22.54 -6.12
C ALA A 544 -22.48 -23.50 -5.03
N ALA A 545 -22.10 -23.23 -3.77
CA ALA A 545 -22.59 -23.96 -2.61
C ALA A 545 -22.93 -23.01 -1.46
N PHE A 546 -24.05 -23.29 -0.77
CA PHE A 546 -24.55 -22.49 0.35
C PHE A 546 -24.82 -23.40 1.54
N ILE A 547 -24.39 -22.97 2.72
CA ILE A 547 -24.57 -23.74 3.95
C ILE A 547 -25.39 -22.97 4.97
N LEU A 548 -26.16 -23.72 5.75
CA LEU A 548 -26.77 -23.24 6.97
C LEU A 548 -26.05 -23.90 8.15
N GLU A 549 -25.36 -23.13 8.98
CA GLU A 549 -24.58 -23.66 10.11
C GLU A 549 -25.03 -23.09 11.46
N ALA A 550 -24.89 -23.89 12.52
CA ALA A 550 -25.01 -23.43 13.90
C ALA A 550 -24.03 -24.20 14.79
N LYS A 551 -23.39 -23.51 15.74
CA LYS A 551 -22.40 -24.10 16.65
C LYS A 551 -21.32 -24.90 15.92
N GLU A 552 -20.82 -24.34 14.81
CA GLU A 552 -19.80 -24.94 13.93
C GLU A 552 -20.21 -26.23 13.20
N GLU A 553 -21.48 -26.63 13.28
CA GLU A 553 -22.03 -27.77 12.55
C GLU A 553 -22.89 -27.29 11.38
N ILE A 554 -22.72 -27.93 10.22
CA ILE A 554 -23.61 -27.72 9.08
C ILE A 554 -24.94 -28.43 9.36
N LEU A 555 -26.03 -27.69 9.24
CA LEU A 555 -27.41 -28.15 9.41
C LEU A 555 -28.07 -28.50 8.08
N GLY A 556 -27.61 -27.86 6.99
CA GLY A 556 -28.04 -28.16 5.63
C GLY A 556 -27.14 -27.47 4.60
N ILE A 557 -27.18 -28.00 3.39
CA ILE A 557 -26.35 -27.54 2.27
C ILE A 557 -27.13 -27.53 0.97
N ALA A 558 -26.93 -26.49 0.16
CA ALA A 558 -27.44 -26.35 -1.20
C ALA A 558 -26.29 -26.21 -2.19
N HIS A 559 -26.49 -26.71 -3.41
CA HIS A 559 -25.55 -26.62 -4.51
C HIS A 559 -26.26 -26.18 -5.78
N ALA A 560 -25.54 -25.45 -6.64
CA ALA A 560 -25.87 -25.21 -8.03
C ALA A 560 -24.67 -25.57 -8.90
N PHE A 561 -24.87 -26.38 -9.94
CA PHE A 561 -23.82 -26.77 -10.89
C PHE A 561 -24.24 -26.35 -12.31
N ALA A 562 -23.40 -25.60 -13.00
CA ALA A 562 -23.64 -25.24 -14.40
C ALA A 562 -23.68 -26.51 -15.27
N MET A 563 -24.71 -26.63 -16.11
CA MET A 563 -24.93 -27.76 -16.99
C MET A 563 -24.14 -27.56 -18.30
N ARG A 564 -22.81 -27.67 -18.24
CA ARG A 564 -21.93 -27.51 -19.41
C ARG A 564 -21.81 -28.83 -20.22
N ASN A 565 -21.53 -28.71 -21.52
CA ASN A 565 -21.54 -29.83 -22.49
C ASN A 565 -20.47 -30.92 -22.23
N ASP A 566 -19.40 -30.61 -21.50
CA ASP A 566 -18.35 -31.55 -21.11
C ASP A 566 -18.81 -32.59 -20.07
N GLN A 567 -20.03 -32.47 -19.56
CA GLN A 567 -20.64 -33.41 -18.59
C GLN A 567 -21.66 -34.38 -19.20
N GLY A 568 -21.74 -34.49 -20.53
CA GLY A 568 -22.53 -35.54 -21.20
C GLY A 568 -23.99 -35.17 -21.52
N TRP A 569 -24.35 -33.89 -21.50
CA TRP A 569 -25.65 -33.40 -21.95
C TRP A 569 -25.69 -33.27 -23.48
N SER A 570 -26.82 -33.64 -24.11
CA SER A 570 -26.97 -33.75 -25.56
C SER A 570 -27.26 -32.43 -26.30
N GLU A 571 -27.56 -31.34 -25.59
CA GLU A 571 -27.89 -30.02 -26.13
C GLU A 571 -27.17 -28.91 -25.36
N GLU A 572 -26.82 -27.80 -26.04
CA GLU A 572 -26.26 -26.59 -25.41
C GLU A 572 -27.24 -26.00 -24.41
N LYS A 573 -26.98 -26.23 -23.11
CA LYS A 573 -27.74 -25.64 -22.00
C LYS A 573 -26.99 -24.48 -21.37
N GLU A 574 -26.58 -23.51 -22.19
CA GLU A 574 -25.96 -22.29 -21.69
C GLU A 574 -26.90 -21.57 -20.70
N GLY A 575 -26.38 -21.20 -19.53
CA GLY A 575 -27.13 -20.55 -18.46
C GLY A 575 -28.05 -21.45 -17.64
N TRP A 576 -28.01 -22.77 -17.82
CA TRP A 576 -28.74 -23.73 -16.98
C TRP A 576 -27.89 -24.24 -15.83
N TYR A 577 -28.51 -24.39 -14.66
CA TYR A 577 -27.88 -24.88 -13.45
C TYR A 577 -28.69 -26.00 -12.81
N GLU A 578 -28.05 -27.15 -12.59
CA GLU A 578 -28.60 -28.21 -11.77
C GLU A 578 -28.51 -27.82 -10.28
N VAL A 579 -29.65 -27.76 -9.60
CA VAL A 579 -29.74 -27.38 -8.20
C VAL A 579 -30.21 -28.52 -7.32
N ALA A 580 -29.54 -28.67 -6.16
CA ALA A 580 -29.95 -29.66 -5.18
C ALA A 580 -29.49 -29.31 -3.77
N PHE A 581 -30.33 -29.63 -2.79
CA PHE A 581 -30.05 -29.35 -1.39
C PHE A 581 -30.50 -30.47 -0.46
N SER A 582 -29.91 -30.52 0.72
CA SER A 582 -30.28 -31.46 1.78
C SER A 582 -30.18 -30.80 3.15
N ARG A 583 -30.71 -31.50 4.17
CA ARG A 583 -30.67 -31.09 5.57
C ARG A 583 -30.36 -32.29 6.45
N ARG A 584 -29.78 -32.08 7.62
CA ARG A 584 -29.56 -33.12 8.64
C ARG A 584 -30.84 -33.83 9.05
N SER A 585 -30.82 -35.17 9.06
CA SER A 585 -32.00 -36.02 9.26
C SER A 585 -32.78 -35.72 10.54
N ASP A 586 -32.10 -35.37 11.62
CA ASP A 586 -32.66 -35.05 12.94
C ASP A 586 -33.33 -33.66 13.02
N LEU A 587 -33.16 -32.81 12.01
CA LEU A 587 -33.67 -31.43 11.97
C LEU A 587 -34.81 -31.26 10.97
N GLU A 588 -35.60 -32.32 10.75
CA GLU A 588 -36.77 -32.22 9.91
C GLU A 588 -37.79 -31.21 10.44
N GLY A 589 -38.43 -30.49 9.51
CA GLY A 589 -39.50 -29.54 9.84
C GLY A 589 -39.01 -28.22 10.42
N GLN A 590 -37.70 -28.01 10.56
CA GLN A 590 -37.12 -26.82 11.20
C GLN A 590 -37.01 -25.59 10.28
N GLY A 591 -37.41 -25.69 9.01
CA GLY A 591 -37.37 -24.59 8.03
C GLY A 591 -36.07 -24.49 7.21
N ILE A 592 -35.09 -25.37 7.45
CA ILE A 592 -33.78 -25.37 6.79
C ILE A 592 -33.88 -25.36 5.26
N GLY A 593 -34.68 -26.26 4.68
CA GLY A 593 -34.83 -26.36 3.23
C GLY A 593 -35.45 -25.11 2.58
N SER A 594 -36.31 -24.38 3.31
CA SER A 594 -36.85 -23.11 2.83
C SER A 594 -35.75 -22.04 2.80
N TYR A 595 -35.00 -21.88 3.89
CA TYR A 595 -33.90 -20.90 3.92
C TYR A 595 -32.86 -21.15 2.82
N LEU A 596 -32.49 -22.41 2.60
CA LEU A 596 -31.54 -22.76 1.54
C LEU A 596 -32.09 -22.48 0.14
N MET A 597 -33.37 -22.81 -0.12
CA MET A 597 -34.01 -22.51 -1.41
C MET A 597 -34.09 -21.00 -1.65
N ASP A 598 -34.54 -20.23 -0.67
CA ASP A 598 -34.69 -18.77 -0.81
C ASP A 598 -33.33 -18.10 -1.11
N TYR A 599 -32.27 -18.56 -0.45
CA TYR A 599 -30.91 -18.05 -0.66
C TYR A 599 -30.33 -18.43 -2.02
N LEU A 600 -30.58 -19.67 -2.47
CA LEU A 600 -30.20 -20.17 -3.79
C LEU A 600 -30.90 -19.39 -4.91
N LEU A 601 -32.21 -19.14 -4.77
CA LEU A 601 -32.99 -18.33 -5.70
C LEU A 601 -32.46 -16.90 -5.76
N GLU A 602 -32.21 -16.27 -4.61
CA GLU A 602 -31.66 -14.92 -4.58
C GLU A 602 -30.28 -14.82 -5.25
N TRP A 603 -29.40 -15.80 -5.02
CA TRP A 603 -28.13 -15.86 -5.75
C TRP A 603 -28.36 -15.99 -7.26
N GLY A 604 -29.22 -16.92 -7.69
CA GLY A 604 -29.52 -17.11 -9.11
C GLY A 604 -30.13 -15.88 -9.78
N TYR A 605 -30.90 -15.06 -9.07
CA TYR A 605 -31.41 -13.79 -9.59
C TYR A 605 -30.35 -12.67 -9.66
N LYS A 606 -29.26 -12.79 -8.89
CA LYS A 606 -28.15 -11.82 -8.92
C LYS A 606 -27.07 -12.18 -9.93
N GLU A 607 -26.88 -13.47 -10.18
CA GLU A 607 -25.83 -13.98 -11.06
C GLU A 607 -26.27 -13.92 -12.53
N PRO A 608 -25.67 -13.03 -13.37
CA PRO A 608 -26.14 -12.82 -14.74
C PRO A 608 -26.03 -14.07 -15.64
N GLU A 609 -25.14 -15.01 -15.32
CA GLU A 609 -25.00 -16.26 -16.07
C GLU A 609 -26.15 -17.24 -15.80
N VAL A 610 -26.92 -17.08 -14.73
CA VAL A 610 -28.00 -17.99 -14.36
C VAL A 610 -29.30 -17.60 -15.06
N GLN A 611 -29.67 -18.36 -16.09
CA GLN A 611 -30.94 -18.19 -16.82
C GLN A 611 -32.01 -19.17 -16.36
N HIS A 612 -31.61 -20.40 -16.01
CA HIS A 612 -32.54 -21.46 -15.62
C HIS A 612 -31.98 -22.32 -14.48
N PHE A 613 -32.87 -22.72 -13.57
CA PHE A 613 -32.60 -23.79 -12.61
C PHE A 613 -33.32 -25.07 -13.00
N HIS A 614 -32.61 -26.18 -12.90
CA HIS A 614 -33.09 -27.53 -13.16
C HIS A 614 -32.87 -28.40 -11.93
N ALA A 615 -33.84 -29.24 -11.57
CA ALA A 615 -33.67 -30.21 -10.50
C ALA A 615 -34.42 -31.50 -10.81
N THR A 616 -33.83 -32.62 -10.43
CA THR A 616 -34.43 -33.95 -10.60
C THR A 616 -34.62 -34.61 -9.24
N THR A 617 -35.79 -35.22 -9.03
CA THR A 617 -36.05 -35.99 -7.81
C THR A 617 -37.00 -37.15 -8.05
N TYR A 618 -37.07 -38.12 -7.13
CA TYR A 618 -37.97 -39.26 -7.27
C TYR A 618 -39.44 -38.85 -7.18
N ARG A 619 -40.22 -39.30 -8.17
CA ARG A 619 -41.65 -38.99 -8.32
C ARG A 619 -42.47 -39.45 -7.12
N GLN A 620 -42.19 -40.64 -6.59
CA GLN A 620 -42.96 -41.23 -5.48
C GLN A 620 -42.21 -41.23 -4.13
N LYS A 621 -40.87 -41.24 -4.15
CA LYS A 621 -40.06 -41.44 -2.94
C LYS A 621 -39.62 -40.15 -2.23
N ASN A 622 -39.85 -38.97 -2.82
CA ASN A 622 -39.44 -37.70 -2.21
C ASN A 622 -40.54 -36.61 -2.24
N PRO A 623 -41.71 -36.84 -1.61
CA PRO A 623 -42.83 -35.90 -1.64
C PRO A 623 -42.51 -34.54 -1.00
N LYS A 624 -41.57 -34.49 -0.04
CA LYS A 624 -41.18 -33.25 0.65
C LYS A 624 -40.38 -32.33 -0.26
N MET A 625 -39.41 -32.84 -1.01
CA MET A 625 -38.65 -32.03 -1.98
C MET A 625 -39.54 -31.55 -3.12
N ARG A 626 -40.41 -32.43 -3.64
CA ARG A 626 -41.44 -32.06 -4.63
C ARG A 626 -42.28 -30.88 -4.15
N TYR A 627 -42.81 -30.97 -2.93
CA TYR A 627 -43.57 -29.88 -2.31
C TYR A 627 -42.74 -28.59 -2.18
N ARG A 628 -41.41 -28.67 -1.97
CA ARG A 628 -40.55 -27.47 -1.94
C ARG A 628 -40.44 -26.83 -3.32
N PHE A 629 -40.08 -27.59 -4.36
CA PHE A 629 -40.00 -27.08 -5.73
C PHE A 629 -41.32 -26.49 -6.21
N GLU A 630 -42.44 -27.19 -5.99
CA GLU A 630 -43.78 -26.73 -6.37
C GLU A 630 -44.16 -25.41 -5.67
N THR A 631 -43.79 -25.21 -4.39
CA THR A 631 -44.06 -23.94 -3.69
C THR A 631 -43.05 -22.82 -3.96
N SER A 632 -41.98 -23.12 -4.71
CA SER A 632 -40.96 -22.15 -5.14
C SER A 632 -41.08 -21.83 -6.63
N ASP A 633 -42.27 -22.05 -7.19
CA ASP A 633 -42.65 -21.80 -8.59
C ASP A 633 -41.74 -22.50 -9.62
N PHE A 634 -41.28 -23.71 -9.31
CA PHE A 634 -40.70 -24.59 -10.34
C PHE A 634 -41.83 -25.30 -11.09
N VAL A 635 -41.69 -25.43 -12.40
CA VAL A 635 -42.60 -26.16 -13.27
C VAL A 635 -42.15 -27.61 -13.38
N SER A 636 -43.03 -28.55 -13.05
CA SER A 636 -42.72 -29.97 -13.11
C SER A 636 -42.94 -30.56 -14.51
N SER A 637 -42.04 -31.43 -14.97
CA SER A 637 -42.18 -32.26 -16.16
C SER A 637 -41.81 -33.72 -15.87
N VAL A 638 -42.38 -34.67 -16.63
CA VAL A 638 -42.03 -36.09 -16.48
C VAL A 638 -40.66 -36.30 -17.11
N ASN A 639 -39.73 -36.94 -16.39
CA ASN A 639 -38.45 -37.32 -16.98
C ASN A 639 -38.68 -38.40 -18.06
N SER A 640 -38.31 -38.09 -19.30
CA SER A 640 -38.48 -38.98 -20.45
C SER A 640 -37.53 -40.18 -20.43
N GLU A 641 -36.42 -40.09 -19.70
CA GLU A 641 -35.39 -41.13 -19.60
C GLU A 641 -35.66 -42.10 -18.44
N ASP A 642 -36.22 -41.62 -17.33
CA ASP A 642 -36.66 -42.44 -16.20
C ASP A 642 -38.01 -41.96 -15.63
N ILE A 643 -39.08 -42.71 -15.89
CA ILE A 643 -40.44 -42.41 -15.42
C ILE A 643 -40.60 -42.46 -13.89
N SER A 644 -39.61 -42.99 -13.16
CA SER A 644 -39.55 -43.00 -11.70
C SER A 644 -39.15 -41.64 -11.12
N GLU A 645 -38.66 -40.74 -11.97
CA GLU A 645 -38.20 -39.39 -11.65
C GLU A 645 -39.18 -38.32 -12.16
N VAL A 646 -39.01 -37.11 -11.63
CA VAL A 646 -39.71 -35.90 -12.06
C VAL A 646 -38.68 -34.77 -12.11
N CYS A 647 -38.72 -33.99 -13.19
CA CYS A 647 -37.87 -32.82 -13.40
C CYS A 647 -38.62 -31.56 -12.98
N TYR A 648 -37.88 -30.58 -12.48
CA TYR A 648 -38.38 -29.28 -12.05
C TYR A 648 -37.52 -28.19 -12.65
N ASP A 649 -38.13 -27.33 -13.46
CA ASP A 649 -37.45 -26.23 -14.13
C ASP A 649 -37.98 -24.88 -13.64
N LYS A 650 -37.10 -23.90 -13.49
CA LYS A 650 -37.47 -22.52 -13.15
C LYS A 650 -36.70 -21.54 -14.02
N ASP A 651 -37.44 -20.61 -14.62
CA ASP A 651 -36.87 -19.45 -15.32
C ASP A 651 -36.41 -18.40 -14.30
N MET A 652 -35.13 -18.04 -14.39
CA MET A 652 -34.47 -17.07 -13.51
C MET A 652 -34.35 -15.68 -14.14
N THR A 653 -34.74 -15.51 -15.41
CA THR A 653 -34.62 -14.23 -16.14
C THR A 653 -35.70 -13.21 -15.76
N ASN A 654 -36.77 -13.65 -15.09
CA ASN A 654 -37.87 -12.78 -14.67
C ASN A 654 -38.13 -12.95 -13.16
N PRO A 655 -37.57 -12.10 -12.29
CA PRO A 655 -37.85 -12.17 -10.87
C PRO A 655 -39.32 -11.81 -10.64
N ALA A 656 -40.12 -12.77 -10.14
CA ALA A 656 -41.43 -12.45 -9.61
C ALA A 656 -41.28 -11.36 -8.53
N PRO A 657 -42.21 -10.39 -8.42
CA PRO A 657 -42.09 -9.30 -7.45
C PRO A 657 -41.92 -9.90 -6.04
N SER A 658 -40.82 -9.55 -5.38
CA SER A 658 -40.47 -10.09 -4.05
C SER A 658 -41.61 -9.86 -3.08
N THR A 659 -42.30 -10.92 -2.67
CA THR A 659 -43.12 -10.84 -1.46
C THR A 659 -42.16 -10.92 -0.28
N ASN A 660 -41.69 -9.76 0.20
CA ASN A 660 -40.98 -9.66 1.47
C ASN A 660 -41.87 -10.28 2.56
N ASN A 661 -41.60 -11.55 2.89
CA ASN A 661 -42.37 -12.33 3.85
C ASN A 661 -41.73 -12.27 5.25
N THR A 662 -41.14 -11.12 5.60
CA THR A 662 -40.62 -10.84 6.95
C THR A 662 -41.69 -10.42 7.94
N ASP A 663 -42.94 -10.19 7.51
CA ASP A 663 -44.06 -9.76 8.37
C ASP A 663 -45.14 -10.84 8.60
N ARG A 664 -44.76 -12.11 8.81
CA ARG A 664 -45.69 -13.10 9.41
C ARG A 664 -45.54 -13.15 10.94
N LYS A 665 -46.12 -12.11 11.55
CA LYS A 665 -46.83 -12.03 12.84
C LYS A 665 -46.18 -12.65 14.08
N VAL A 666 -45.68 -11.77 14.94
CA VAL A 666 -46.10 -11.72 16.35
C VAL A 666 -47.57 -11.32 16.38
N ALA A 667 -48.43 -12.26 16.76
CA ALA A 667 -49.78 -12.05 17.27
C ALA A 667 -50.12 -13.23 18.18
#